data_AF-A0A8R1DHN3-F1
#
_entry.id   AF-A0A8R1DHN3-F1
#
_cell.length_a   1.000
_cell.length_b   1.000
_cell.length_c   1.000
_cell.angle_alpha   90.00
_cell.angle_beta   90.00
_cell.angle_gamma   90.00
#
_symmetry.space_group_name_H-M   'P 1'
#
loop_
_entity.id
_entity.type
_entity.pdbx_description
1 polymer ?
#
loop_
_entity_poly.entity_id
_entity_poly.type
_entity_poly.pdbx_seq_one_letter_code
_entity_poly.pdbx_strand_id
1 'polypeptide(L)'
;MEDIEPPTKLARTEQNTPERRARETHLGVLNNYGVNQNLKSNAVLAGITNELLIAMLFFEKRLQKLFESVRDLVGIESNGDNRREYQRFRRIVTNLRKASDAEKRDKRNLSDKSINFYKITAITPSFFCSNDGEVDNSFDTSEKKLDLVCNSETEIASSSGTICDQTVPNSANDVHDECEIFQTASISDKNIHERCESKYESLKKKYISLQKTNDALKHFKKYSQVVLLNARKSKKQLRVANISVQKLKKNFNAKIKQLAATRTFLREKEELCSSLLSELNSFKMAELKKGKSFSNETVLAVIKLKDLGVSDAAVGKAMEIVGEMVGVTFNCVPCPSTVRNISLATLHFARTHIKTQLSDFLDEGQSFCLVSDETTKGTKKIQTFGVHSSDGTFICLGLEQVAEKSAKTAFDALEASVNSLPGASPDFFKKFMWKVKSTMSDSARTEIKFNTIIEEYRSQVAPEVVEKYTELSDQEKTKLLNVSNFFCQLHLVSNFTNVALKCLLNLELAETGVSRQEEASVLTLVKAADSPTVSGLLFRSLVEATPSDDGLEAASLISKSSLVYFKRVFVDFLPGGKHEIDSDEIREDTKGAPATNRASESVFAFMTHLCDTKPNVRFEVCTASTLLKKNRTLSWFGNLSEEDQNAILSESRSVLSQLKCDVRERQAHIRQVVLQLARQKNQIASQKLAKRASDQKRYTADIVRYGFWESKDDVEAGLIKLNTEKLKKEALAAQLRFRDKVLNQRAERQLFKMSSGQNQCDIPQLTRKLLVLLELDEQPGRFLLLANSELVGKLFIQQTSDSLPSSSTSSSTRSGFIEDVWTDRRGHDSVKLRYDDDGSFCKMPRKDFDMSVSTKSIIFI
;
A
#
# COMPACT_ATOMS: atom_id res chain seq x y z
N MET A 1 3.33 10.36 60.48
CA MET A 1 3.53 8.93 60.77
C MET A 1 2.35 8.19 60.21
N GLU A 2 2.50 7.63 59.01
CA GLU A 2 1.69 6.55 58.47
C GLU A 2 2.68 5.69 57.68
N ASP A 3 2.88 4.44 58.10
CA ASP A 3 3.92 3.59 57.54
C ASP A 3 3.46 2.91 56.26
N ILE A 4 4.01 3.36 55.13
CA ILE A 4 3.78 2.74 53.83
C ILE A 4 4.75 1.56 53.67
N GLU A 5 4.22 0.33 53.76
CA GLU A 5 5.01 -0.88 53.55
C GLU A 5 5.71 -0.91 52.17
N PRO A 6 6.95 -1.41 52.08
CA PRO A 6 7.65 -1.53 50.81
C PRO A 6 6.99 -2.59 49.92
N PRO A 7 6.81 -2.33 48.60
CA PRO A 7 6.04 -3.22 47.72
C PRO A 7 6.67 -4.61 47.60
N THR A 8 5.83 -5.64 47.75
CA THR A 8 6.22 -7.04 47.74
C THR A 8 6.95 -7.41 46.45
N LYS A 9 8.11 -8.09 46.56
CA LYS A 9 8.88 -8.53 45.38
C LYS A 9 8.12 -9.61 44.61
N LEU A 10 7.44 -9.21 43.53
CA LEU A 10 6.93 -10.13 42.51
C LEU A 10 8.07 -11.02 42.01
N ALA A 11 7.87 -12.35 42.12
CA ALA A 11 8.81 -13.32 41.59
C ALA A 11 8.93 -13.16 40.07
N ARG A 12 10.16 -12.99 39.58
CA ARG A 12 10.42 -12.95 38.13
C ARG A 12 10.11 -14.33 37.54
N THR A 13 9.05 -14.41 36.75
CA THR A 13 8.79 -15.58 35.90
C THR A 13 9.99 -15.80 34.95
N GLU A 14 10.45 -17.04 34.83
CA GLU A 14 11.72 -17.41 34.17
C GLU A 14 11.73 -17.19 32.64
N GLN A 15 10.65 -16.66 32.08
CA GLN A 15 10.34 -16.75 30.65
C GLN A 15 11.23 -15.88 29.73
N ASN A 16 12.14 -15.05 30.26
CA ASN A 16 12.77 -13.97 29.49
C ASN A 16 14.32 -13.91 29.56
N THR A 17 14.99 -15.04 29.78
CA THR A 17 16.46 -15.11 29.80
C THR A 17 17.09 -14.73 28.45
N PRO A 18 18.30 -14.13 28.41
CA PRO A 18 18.99 -13.82 27.15
C PRO A 18 19.31 -15.05 26.31
N GLU A 19 19.61 -16.19 26.95
CA GLU A 19 19.92 -17.45 26.28
C GLU A 19 18.71 -18.02 25.55
N ARG A 20 17.49 -17.89 26.12
CA ARG A 20 16.25 -18.25 25.43
C ARG A 20 16.04 -17.44 24.15
N ARG A 21 16.21 -16.11 24.21
CA ARG A 21 16.09 -15.23 23.03
C ARG A 21 17.15 -15.51 21.96
N ALA A 22 18.38 -15.85 22.37
CA ALA A 22 19.42 -16.31 21.44
C ALA A 22 19.04 -17.64 20.77
N ARG A 23 18.52 -18.61 21.54
CA ARG A 23 18.04 -19.90 21.03
C ARG A 23 16.88 -19.76 20.05
N GLU A 24 15.90 -18.92 20.36
CA GLU A 24 14.76 -18.63 19.49
C GLU A 24 15.21 -17.95 18.18
N THR A 25 16.17 -17.02 18.26
CA THR A 25 16.78 -16.37 17.07
C THR A 25 17.50 -17.38 16.17
N HIS A 26 18.38 -18.21 16.74
CA HIS A 26 19.12 -19.21 15.97
C HIS A 26 18.21 -20.33 15.43
N LEU A 27 17.13 -20.68 16.14
CA LEU A 27 16.12 -21.62 15.63
C LEU A 27 15.37 -21.04 14.42
N GLY A 28 15.04 -19.74 14.44
CA GLY A 28 14.49 -19.03 13.29
C GLY A 28 15.42 -19.09 12.06
N VAL A 29 16.73 -18.88 12.26
CA VAL A 29 17.73 -19.05 11.19
C VAL A 29 17.72 -20.48 10.65
N LEU A 30 17.81 -21.52 11.50
CA LEU A 30 17.80 -22.92 11.03
C LEU A 30 16.55 -23.22 10.18
N ASN A 31 15.37 -22.82 10.67
CA ASN A 31 14.09 -23.02 9.98
C ASN A 31 14.05 -22.34 8.60
N ASN A 32 14.64 -21.14 8.45
CA ASN A 32 14.68 -20.42 7.17
C ASN A 32 15.46 -21.16 6.07
N TYR A 33 16.39 -22.05 6.43
CA TYR A 33 17.13 -22.91 5.49
C TYR A 33 16.61 -24.37 5.50
N GLY A 34 15.44 -24.64 6.10
CA GLY A 34 14.87 -25.99 6.18
C GLY A 34 15.58 -26.96 7.14
N VAL A 35 16.51 -26.46 7.95
CA VAL A 35 17.30 -27.25 8.91
C VAL A 35 16.57 -27.31 10.25
N ASN A 36 16.50 -28.48 10.88
CA ASN A 36 15.90 -28.64 12.21
C ASN A 36 16.92 -28.49 13.35
N GLN A 37 16.46 -28.45 14.61
CA GLN A 37 17.32 -28.27 15.80
C GLN A 37 18.35 -29.42 16.01
N ASN A 38 18.20 -30.55 15.32
CA ASN A 38 19.15 -31.66 15.32
C ASN A 38 20.11 -31.62 14.10
N LEU A 39 20.18 -30.46 13.43
CA LEU A 39 21.03 -30.14 12.29
C LEU A 39 20.80 -30.99 11.02
N LYS A 40 19.60 -31.57 10.88
CA LYS A 40 19.19 -32.30 9.67
C LYS A 40 18.24 -31.47 8.80
N SER A 41 18.33 -31.65 7.49
CA SER A 41 17.41 -31.10 6.47
C SER A 41 16.82 -32.25 5.65
N ASN A 42 15.67 -32.02 5.04
CA ASN A 42 15.08 -32.92 4.03
C ASN A 42 15.54 -32.58 2.59
N ALA A 43 16.33 -31.51 2.42
CA ALA A 43 16.83 -31.03 1.14
C ALA A 43 18.33 -30.69 1.22
N VAL A 44 19.08 -31.03 0.17
CA VAL A 44 20.49 -30.66 0.01
C VAL A 44 20.61 -29.16 -0.28
N LEU A 45 21.52 -28.49 0.43
CA LEU A 45 21.80 -27.06 0.30
C LEU A 45 22.93 -26.83 -0.70
N ALA A 46 22.73 -25.91 -1.66
CA ALA A 46 23.75 -25.50 -2.62
C ALA A 46 24.97 -24.80 -1.96
N GLY A 47 24.83 -24.39 -0.71
CA GLY A 47 25.88 -23.85 0.14
C GLY A 47 25.35 -23.46 1.52
N ILE A 48 26.24 -23.34 2.49
CA ILE A 48 25.93 -22.93 3.86
C ILE A 48 26.47 -21.52 4.07
N THR A 49 25.60 -20.59 4.48
CA THR A 49 25.96 -19.19 4.76
C THR A 49 26.66 -19.02 6.11
N ASN A 50 27.34 -17.89 6.29
CA ASN A 50 27.91 -17.49 7.59
C ASN A 50 26.83 -17.46 8.68
N GLU A 51 25.64 -16.94 8.37
CA GLU A 51 24.46 -16.95 9.24
C GLU A 51 24.06 -18.36 9.68
N LEU A 52 23.87 -19.27 8.72
CA LEU A 52 23.46 -20.64 8.98
C LEU A 52 24.52 -21.39 9.79
N LEU A 53 25.80 -21.31 9.41
CA LEU A 53 26.88 -21.98 10.11
C LEU A 53 27.02 -21.48 11.57
N ILE A 54 26.81 -20.18 11.81
CA ILE A 54 26.79 -19.61 13.17
C ILE A 54 25.58 -20.10 13.97
N ALA A 55 24.40 -20.27 13.36
CA ALA A 55 23.24 -20.89 14.02
C ALA A 55 23.48 -22.37 14.34
N MET A 56 24.06 -23.15 13.42
CA MET A 56 24.43 -24.55 13.68
C MET A 56 25.46 -24.67 14.83
N LEU A 57 26.45 -23.77 14.87
CA LEU A 57 27.46 -23.65 15.95
C LEU A 57 26.88 -23.34 17.34
N PHE A 58 25.67 -22.79 17.42
CA PHE A 58 24.97 -22.57 18.69
C PHE A 58 24.43 -23.89 19.27
N PHE A 59 23.90 -24.77 18.40
CA PHE A 59 23.27 -26.03 18.82
C PHE A 59 24.25 -27.22 18.93
N GLU A 60 25.25 -27.35 18.04
CA GLU A 60 26.32 -28.34 18.19
C GLU A 60 27.69 -27.68 18.43
N LYS A 61 28.24 -27.92 19.61
CA LYS A 61 29.53 -27.37 20.07
C LYS A 61 30.71 -28.26 19.67
N ARG A 62 30.47 -29.55 19.36
CA ARG A 62 31.47 -30.52 18.91
C ARG A 62 31.74 -30.36 17.41
N LEU A 63 32.87 -29.72 17.08
CA LEU A 63 33.29 -29.42 15.70
C LEU A 63 33.24 -30.63 14.74
N GLN A 64 33.54 -31.84 15.22
CA GLN A 64 33.50 -33.07 14.44
C GLN A 64 32.08 -33.42 13.96
N LYS A 65 31.10 -33.44 14.88
CA LYS A 65 29.68 -33.67 14.55
C LYS A 65 29.10 -32.56 13.68
N LEU A 66 29.54 -31.33 13.90
CA LEU A 66 29.14 -30.19 13.08
C LEU A 66 29.68 -30.33 11.64
N PHE A 67 30.93 -30.78 11.47
CA PHE A 67 31.53 -31.07 10.16
C PHE A 67 30.76 -32.17 9.41
N GLU A 68 30.41 -33.25 10.11
CA GLU A 68 29.57 -34.33 9.60
C GLU A 68 28.19 -33.81 9.16
N SER A 69 27.48 -33.08 10.05
CA SER A 69 26.17 -32.49 9.72
C SER A 69 26.25 -31.50 8.55
N VAL A 70 27.36 -30.74 8.44
CA VAL A 70 27.61 -29.83 7.32
C VAL A 70 27.80 -30.58 6.00
N ARG A 71 28.54 -31.71 5.98
CA ARG A 71 28.69 -32.58 4.80
C ARG A 71 27.36 -33.19 4.37
N ASP A 72 26.59 -33.71 5.32
CA ASP A 72 25.23 -34.23 5.08
C ASP A 72 24.34 -33.16 4.43
N LEU A 73 24.34 -31.93 4.97
CA LEU A 73 23.55 -30.81 4.44
C LEU A 73 23.96 -30.36 3.03
N VAL A 74 25.22 -30.52 2.62
CA VAL A 74 25.66 -30.24 1.23
C VAL A 74 25.71 -31.49 0.34
N GLY A 75 25.19 -32.63 0.82
CA GLY A 75 25.00 -33.86 0.02
C GLY A 75 26.27 -34.67 -0.24
N ILE A 76 27.23 -34.70 0.70
CA ILE A 76 28.54 -35.34 0.49
C ILE A 76 28.73 -36.54 1.43
N GLU A 77 28.55 -37.74 0.88
CA GLU A 77 28.65 -39.04 1.56
C GLU A 77 29.97 -39.25 2.31
N SER A 78 29.93 -39.97 3.44
CA SER A 78 31.07 -40.10 4.36
C SER A 78 32.03 -41.24 3.99
N ASN A 79 32.80 -41.05 2.92
CA ASN A 79 33.79 -42.02 2.43
C ASN A 79 35.24 -41.49 2.56
N GLY A 80 36.01 -41.96 3.55
CA GLY A 80 37.48 -41.80 3.61
C GLY A 80 38.08 -41.02 4.79
N ASP A 81 39.42 -40.83 4.78
CA ASP A 81 40.17 -40.05 5.79
C ASP A 81 40.01 -38.53 5.56
N ASN A 82 38.91 -37.99 6.07
CA ASN A 82 38.52 -36.59 5.91
C ASN A 82 39.40 -35.59 6.72
N ARG A 83 40.56 -36.01 7.25
CA ARG A 83 41.42 -35.22 8.15
C ARG A 83 41.95 -33.92 7.55
N ARG A 84 42.12 -33.83 6.22
CA ARG A 84 42.50 -32.56 5.55
C ARG A 84 41.35 -31.57 5.51
N GLU A 85 40.18 -32.00 5.04
CA GLU A 85 38.96 -31.19 4.99
C GLU A 85 38.55 -30.70 6.37
N TYR A 86 38.57 -31.56 7.38
CA TYR A 86 38.24 -31.18 8.76
C TYR A 86 39.18 -30.09 9.30
N GLN A 87 40.46 -30.09 8.91
CA GLN A 87 41.39 -29.00 9.24
C GLN A 87 41.09 -27.71 8.45
N ARG A 88 40.69 -27.79 7.17
CA ARG A 88 40.20 -26.62 6.42
C ARG A 88 38.94 -26.05 7.10
N PHE A 89 37.97 -26.89 7.43
CA PHE A 89 36.70 -26.53 8.09
C PHE A 89 36.93 -25.88 9.46
N ARG A 90 37.82 -26.47 10.27
CA ARG A 90 38.21 -25.93 11.57
C ARG A 90 38.80 -24.51 11.46
N ARG A 91 39.55 -24.20 10.39
CA ARG A 91 40.04 -22.83 10.13
C ARG A 91 38.88 -21.87 9.83
N ILE A 92 37.97 -22.22 8.93
CA ILE A 92 36.79 -21.40 8.59
C ILE A 92 35.96 -21.12 9.85
N VAL A 93 35.58 -22.15 10.62
CA VAL A 93 34.81 -22.00 11.86
C VAL A 93 35.55 -21.15 12.91
N THR A 94 36.87 -21.28 13.02
CA THR A 94 37.67 -20.47 13.96
C THR A 94 37.69 -18.99 13.53
N ASN A 95 37.78 -18.70 12.23
CA ASN A 95 37.76 -17.35 11.70
C ASN A 95 36.35 -16.72 11.84
N LEU A 96 35.29 -17.47 11.56
CA LEU A 96 33.91 -16.99 11.70
C LEU A 96 33.52 -16.74 13.16
N ARG A 97 34.00 -17.53 14.12
CA ARG A 97 33.85 -17.22 15.55
C ARG A 97 34.52 -15.88 15.89
N LYS A 98 35.78 -15.67 15.47
CA LYS A 98 36.51 -14.40 15.69
C LYS A 98 35.79 -13.20 15.05
N ALA A 99 35.31 -13.33 13.81
CA ALA A 99 34.59 -12.27 13.11
C ALA A 99 33.24 -11.96 13.78
N SER A 100 32.45 -12.98 14.12
CA SER A 100 31.18 -12.82 14.84
C SER A 100 31.38 -12.19 16.23
N ASP A 101 32.46 -12.53 16.94
CA ASP A 101 32.79 -11.95 18.25
C ASP A 101 33.45 -10.56 18.18
N ALA A 102 33.86 -10.10 16.98
CA ALA A 102 34.21 -8.70 16.71
C ALA A 102 32.95 -7.88 16.38
N GLU A 103 32.13 -8.34 15.42
CA GLU A 103 30.82 -7.76 15.07
C GLU A 103 29.89 -7.60 16.29
N LYS A 104 29.93 -8.54 17.25
CA LYS A 104 29.18 -8.43 18.52
C LYS A 104 29.60 -7.25 19.40
N ARG A 105 30.82 -6.72 19.26
CA ARG A 105 31.34 -5.57 20.05
C ARG A 105 30.93 -4.24 19.44
N ASP A 106 30.90 -4.15 18.11
CA ASP A 106 30.54 -2.93 17.37
C ASP A 106 29.03 -2.68 17.26
N LYS A 107 28.21 -3.48 17.96
CA LYS A 107 26.73 -3.49 17.98
C LYS A 107 26.00 -2.18 18.31
N ARG A 108 26.69 -1.05 18.50
CA ARG A 108 26.06 0.28 18.63
C ARG A 108 25.57 0.86 17.30
N ASN A 109 26.04 0.34 16.15
CA ASN A 109 25.50 0.68 14.83
C ASN A 109 25.34 -0.58 13.96
N LEU A 110 24.09 -0.97 13.66
CA LEU A 110 23.77 -1.99 12.66
C LEU A 110 24.05 -1.43 11.26
N SER A 111 25.30 -1.58 10.79
CA SER A 111 25.72 -1.17 9.45
C SER A 111 25.48 -2.27 8.41
N ASP A 112 25.31 -1.89 7.15
CA ASP A 112 25.07 -2.82 6.03
C ASP A 112 26.19 -3.86 5.86
N LYS A 113 27.41 -3.55 6.34
CA LYS A 113 28.54 -4.50 6.38
C LYS A 113 28.21 -5.76 7.19
N SER A 114 27.55 -5.61 8.33
CA SER A 114 27.16 -6.73 9.19
C SER A 114 26.15 -7.66 8.48
N ILE A 115 25.15 -7.08 7.80
CA ILE A 115 24.13 -7.81 7.04
C ILE A 115 24.77 -8.55 5.86
N ASN A 116 25.72 -7.92 5.16
CA ASN A 116 26.46 -8.56 4.08
C ASN A 116 27.36 -9.70 4.60
N PHE A 117 28.04 -9.52 5.74
CA PHE A 117 28.85 -10.57 6.37
C PHE A 117 28.04 -11.86 6.62
N TYR A 118 26.83 -11.76 7.18
CA TYR A 118 26.00 -12.94 7.46
C TYR A 118 25.52 -13.66 6.20
N LYS A 119 25.29 -12.93 5.09
CA LYS A 119 24.79 -13.48 3.82
C LYS A 119 25.86 -14.16 2.93
N ILE A 120 27.15 -13.95 3.20
CA ILE A 120 28.23 -14.61 2.46
C ILE A 120 28.13 -16.14 2.65
N THR A 121 28.34 -16.90 1.56
CA THR A 121 28.42 -18.36 1.62
C THR A 121 29.76 -18.77 2.21
N ALA A 122 29.73 -19.49 3.33
CA ALA A 122 30.90 -19.96 4.06
C ALA A 122 31.50 -21.22 3.44
N ILE A 123 30.64 -22.12 2.95
CA ILE A 123 30.99 -23.46 2.49
C ILE A 123 30.05 -23.84 1.33
N THR A 124 30.62 -24.28 0.22
CA THR A 124 29.92 -24.88 -0.93
C THR A 124 30.28 -26.37 -1.04
N PRO A 125 29.55 -27.18 -1.83
CA PRO A 125 29.97 -28.57 -2.10
C PRO A 125 31.41 -28.67 -2.62
N SER A 126 31.85 -27.72 -3.46
CA SER A 126 33.22 -27.68 -4.01
C SER A 126 34.33 -27.57 -2.96
N PHE A 127 34.06 -27.03 -1.76
CA PHE A 127 35.02 -26.94 -0.65
C PHE A 127 35.64 -28.29 -0.26
N PHE A 128 34.85 -29.36 -0.41
CA PHE A 128 35.22 -30.74 -0.10
C PHE A 128 35.86 -31.45 -1.30
N CYS A 129 35.56 -31.03 -2.53
CA CYS A 129 36.06 -31.65 -3.77
C CYS A 129 37.42 -31.10 -4.24
N SER A 130 37.93 -30.01 -3.67
CA SER A 130 39.20 -29.40 -4.07
C SER A 130 40.42 -30.22 -3.65
N ASN A 131 40.88 -31.11 -4.54
CA ASN A 131 42.23 -31.68 -4.52
C ASN A 131 43.29 -30.56 -4.50
N ASP A 132 44.40 -30.79 -3.80
CA ASP A 132 45.44 -29.78 -3.60
C ASP A 132 46.21 -29.51 -4.93
N GLY A 133 45.84 -28.43 -5.62
CA GLY A 133 46.52 -27.92 -6.83
C GLY A 133 46.49 -26.39 -6.88
N GLU A 134 45.30 -25.80 -6.78
CA GLU A 134 45.10 -24.37 -6.60
C GLU A 134 44.34 -24.11 -5.29
N VAL A 135 44.82 -23.15 -4.48
CA VAL A 135 44.13 -22.66 -3.29
C VAL A 135 43.98 -21.16 -3.42
N ASP A 136 42.78 -20.74 -3.78
CA ASP A 136 42.39 -19.34 -3.87
C ASP A 136 42.51 -18.68 -2.48
N ASN A 137 43.49 -17.79 -2.33
CA ASN A 137 43.55 -16.88 -1.18
C ASN A 137 42.76 -15.59 -1.51
N SER A 138 41.52 -15.76 -1.99
CA SER A 138 40.61 -14.66 -2.35
C SER A 138 39.94 -14.04 -1.10
N PHE A 139 40.74 -13.70 -0.09
CA PHE A 139 40.40 -12.69 0.90
C PHE A 139 41.25 -11.45 0.58
N ASP A 140 40.59 -10.39 0.11
CA ASP A 140 41.24 -9.30 -0.63
C ASP A 140 42.13 -8.40 0.25
N THR A 141 43.44 -8.69 0.25
CA THR A 141 44.49 -7.67 0.42
C THR A 141 45.57 -7.88 -0.63
N SER A 142 45.53 -7.07 -1.68
CA SER A 142 46.40 -7.19 -2.85
C SER A 142 47.88 -6.92 -2.59
N GLU A 143 48.74 -7.92 -2.77
CA GLU A 143 50.14 -7.69 -3.15
C GLU A 143 50.63 -8.80 -4.11
N LYS A 144 51.01 -8.43 -5.34
CA LYS A 144 51.41 -9.40 -6.37
C LYS A 144 52.81 -9.94 -6.12
N LYS A 145 52.99 -11.25 -6.32
CA LYS A 145 54.30 -11.84 -6.55
C LYS A 145 54.24 -12.88 -7.67
N LEU A 146 55.18 -12.78 -8.60
CA LEU A 146 55.39 -13.75 -9.68
C LEU A 146 56.27 -14.89 -9.18
N ASP A 147 55.90 -16.12 -9.54
CA ASP A 147 56.84 -17.24 -9.59
C ASP A 147 57.56 -17.27 -10.95
N LEU A 148 58.74 -17.87 -10.98
CA LEU A 148 59.41 -18.27 -12.21
C LEU A 148 59.98 -19.68 -12.01
N VAL A 149 59.69 -20.58 -12.95
CA VAL A 149 60.03 -22.01 -12.87
C VAL A 149 61.53 -22.22 -13.10
N CYS A 150 62.08 -23.26 -12.46
CA CYS A 150 63.48 -23.66 -12.57
C CYS A 150 63.67 -24.77 -13.62
N ASN A 151 64.80 -24.75 -14.33
CA ASN A 151 65.44 -25.84 -15.09
C ASN A 151 66.76 -25.30 -15.69
N SER A 152 67.81 -26.07 -15.96
CA SER A 152 68.23 -27.40 -15.47
C SER A 152 69.64 -27.70 -16.02
N GLU A 153 70.58 -28.14 -15.17
CA GLU A 153 71.82 -28.89 -15.54
C GLU A 153 72.82 -28.13 -16.48
N THR A 154 74.06 -28.56 -16.76
CA THR A 154 74.84 -29.77 -16.39
C THR A 154 76.33 -29.41 -16.09
N GLU A 155 77.20 -30.42 -15.96
CA GLU A 155 78.64 -30.40 -15.61
C GLU A 155 79.55 -29.77 -16.73
N ILE A 156 80.87 -29.57 -16.62
CA ILE A 156 81.98 -30.58 -16.58
C ILE A 156 83.34 -29.88 -16.24
N ALA A 157 84.28 -30.62 -15.63
CA ALA A 157 85.74 -30.38 -15.45
C ALA A 157 86.22 -29.10 -14.69
N SER A 158 87.26 -29.04 -13.84
CA SER A 158 88.44 -29.88 -13.46
C SER A 158 89.77 -29.64 -14.23
N SER A 159 90.75 -28.96 -13.62
CA SER A 159 92.18 -29.38 -13.46
C SER A 159 93.13 -28.23 -13.08
N SER A 160 94.20 -28.53 -12.33
CA SER A 160 95.44 -27.73 -12.12
C SER A 160 95.31 -26.33 -11.47
N GLY A 161 96.36 -25.72 -10.89
CA GLY A 161 97.70 -26.22 -10.54
C GLY A 161 98.68 -25.06 -10.27
N THR A 162 99.72 -25.29 -9.43
CA THR A 162 100.91 -24.42 -9.24
C THR A 162 100.61 -23.02 -8.64
N ILE A 163 100.86 -22.77 -7.35
CA ILE A 163 102.15 -22.32 -6.75
C ILE A 163 102.69 -21.02 -7.40
N CYS A 164 102.83 -19.97 -6.59
CA CYS A 164 103.60 -18.75 -6.90
C CYS A 164 104.19 -18.19 -5.59
N ASP A 165 105.22 -17.35 -5.68
CA ASP A 165 106.32 -17.33 -4.69
C ASP A 165 106.36 -16.11 -3.73
N GLN A 166 107.41 -16.06 -2.90
CA GLN A 166 107.59 -15.19 -1.73
C GLN A 166 108.36 -13.89 -2.01
N THR A 167 108.14 -12.88 -1.15
CA THR A 167 109.09 -11.76 -0.92
C THR A 167 109.13 -11.35 0.56
N VAL A 168 110.26 -11.61 1.25
CA VAL A 168 111.28 -10.61 1.70
C VAL A 168 110.73 -9.26 2.25
N PRO A 169 111.18 -8.67 3.41
CA PRO A 169 112.59 -8.63 3.87
C PRO A 169 112.92 -8.71 5.41
N ASN A 170 114.22 -8.92 5.72
CA ASN A 170 115.14 -8.27 6.72
C ASN A 170 114.74 -8.02 8.21
N SER A 171 115.65 -7.92 9.21
CA SER A 171 117.10 -8.27 9.38
C SER A 171 117.61 -7.95 10.82
N ALA A 172 118.73 -8.57 11.25
CA ALA A 172 119.71 -8.11 12.27
C ALA A 172 119.26 -8.04 13.77
N ASN A 173 120.10 -8.07 14.83
CA ASN A 173 121.52 -8.43 15.15
C ASN A 173 121.63 -8.51 16.72
N ASP A 174 122.68 -8.92 17.47
CA ASP A 174 124.05 -9.48 17.27
C ASP A 174 124.26 -10.65 18.32
N VAL A 175 125.28 -10.92 19.18
CA VAL A 175 126.57 -10.33 19.66
C VAL A 175 127.51 -11.45 20.19
N HIS A 176 128.80 -11.13 20.39
CA HIS A 176 129.97 -11.88 20.92
C HIS A 176 129.98 -12.10 22.49
N ASP A 177 130.96 -12.73 23.19
CA ASP A 177 132.41 -12.96 22.91
C ASP A 177 133.11 -14.15 23.66
N GLU A 178 134.45 -14.26 23.51
CA GLU A 178 135.43 -15.29 23.98
C GLU A 178 135.78 -15.29 25.51
N CYS A 179 136.71 -16.06 26.13
CA CYS A 179 137.75 -17.04 25.70
C CYS A 179 137.84 -18.25 26.70
N GLU A 180 138.92 -18.94 27.14
CA GLU A 180 140.40 -18.88 27.09
C GLU A 180 141.04 -20.30 27.35
N ILE A 181 142.36 -20.45 27.63
CA ILE A 181 143.10 -21.74 27.79
C ILE A 181 144.23 -21.66 28.85
N PHE A 182 144.46 -22.69 29.70
CA PHE A 182 145.80 -23.05 30.25
C PHE A 182 145.87 -24.47 30.87
N GLN A 183 147.08 -24.96 31.24
CA GLN A 183 147.40 -26.34 31.70
C GLN A 183 148.11 -26.43 33.08
N THR A 184 148.09 -27.64 33.68
CA THR A 184 149.14 -28.34 34.50
C THR A 184 148.83 -28.78 35.96
N ALA A 185 149.48 -29.90 36.35
CA ALA A 185 149.91 -30.33 37.71
C ALA A 185 148.94 -30.69 38.87
N SER A 186 148.53 -31.98 38.91
CA SER A 186 148.71 -32.98 40.01
C SER A 186 148.37 -32.75 41.52
N ILE A 187 147.92 -33.86 42.16
CA ILE A 187 147.89 -34.21 43.61
C ILE A 187 146.74 -33.66 44.50
N SER A 188 145.83 -34.56 44.91
CA SER A 188 145.49 -34.93 46.32
C SER A 188 144.08 -35.56 46.40
N ASP A 189 144.00 -36.87 46.70
CA ASP A 189 142.83 -37.69 46.35
C ASP A 189 142.00 -38.16 47.56
N LYS A 190 141.29 -37.22 48.22
CA LYS A 190 140.26 -37.54 49.24
C LYS A 190 138.94 -36.78 49.13
N ASN A 191 138.87 -35.68 48.36
CA ASN A 191 137.66 -34.84 48.24
C ASN A 191 136.66 -35.28 47.15
N ILE A 192 136.85 -36.44 46.51
CA ILE A 192 136.01 -36.87 45.38
C ILE A 192 134.67 -37.47 45.85
N HIS A 193 134.64 -38.19 46.99
CA HIS A 193 133.50 -39.04 47.35
C HIS A 193 132.22 -38.27 47.73
N GLU A 194 132.29 -37.33 48.69
CA GLU A 194 131.15 -36.44 49.05
C GLU A 194 130.63 -35.64 47.84
N ARG A 195 131.54 -35.30 46.91
CA ARG A 195 131.23 -34.56 45.69
C ARG A 195 130.41 -35.36 44.69
N CYS A 196 130.33 -36.69 44.83
CA CYS A 196 129.50 -37.57 44.02
C CYS A 196 128.07 -37.73 44.58
N GLU A 197 127.89 -37.95 45.88
CA GLU A 197 126.54 -38.05 46.47
C GLU A 197 125.76 -36.74 46.33
N SER A 198 126.43 -35.60 46.60
CA SER A 198 125.89 -34.25 46.39
C SER A 198 125.40 -34.05 44.94
N LYS A 199 126.14 -34.56 43.96
CA LYS A 199 125.73 -34.54 42.54
C LYS A 199 124.54 -35.45 42.25
N TYR A 200 124.44 -36.62 42.88
CA TYR A 200 123.37 -37.58 42.63
C TYR A 200 121.99 -37.07 43.06
N GLU A 201 121.84 -36.58 44.30
CA GLU A 201 120.56 -36.00 44.75
C GLU A 201 120.21 -34.69 44.03
N SER A 202 121.23 -33.91 43.62
CA SER A 202 121.04 -32.76 42.72
C SER A 202 120.45 -33.20 41.37
N LEU A 203 121.02 -34.22 40.73
CA LEU A 203 120.52 -34.82 39.48
C LEU A 203 119.10 -35.38 39.61
N LYS A 204 118.80 -36.09 40.70
CA LYS A 204 117.47 -36.66 40.99
C LYS A 204 116.39 -35.58 41.14
N LYS A 205 116.68 -34.49 41.86
CA LYS A 205 115.79 -33.32 41.94
C LYS A 205 115.63 -32.64 40.57
N LYS A 206 116.70 -32.54 39.78
CA LYS A 206 116.69 -31.99 38.42
C LYS A 206 115.84 -32.84 37.46
N TYR A 207 115.89 -34.17 37.57
CA TYR A 207 115.05 -35.09 36.81
C TYR A 207 113.57 -34.93 37.14
N ILE A 208 113.19 -34.87 38.42
CA ILE A 208 111.80 -34.65 38.84
C ILE A 208 111.27 -33.29 38.37
N SER A 209 112.13 -32.25 38.33
CA SER A 209 111.80 -30.95 37.73
C SER A 209 111.53 -31.06 36.23
N LEU A 210 112.42 -31.75 35.48
CA LEU A 210 112.29 -31.97 34.04
C LEU A 210 111.07 -32.84 33.67
N GLN A 211 110.70 -33.81 34.51
CA GLN A 211 109.47 -34.59 34.34
C GLN A 211 108.24 -33.67 34.38
N LYS A 212 108.16 -32.79 35.39
CA LYS A 212 107.05 -31.85 35.56
C LYS A 212 106.96 -30.83 34.43
N THR A 213 108.08 -30.29 33.93
CA THR A 213 108.06 -29.36 32.78
C THR A 213 107.70 -30.05 31.47
N ASN A 214 108.11 -31.31 31.26
CA ASN A 214 107.72 -32.12 30.10
C ASN A 214 106.20 -32.38 30.09
N ASP A 215 105.60 -32.76 31.22
CA ASP A 215 104.15 -32.98 31.30
C ASP A 215 103.35 -31.67 31.19
N ALA A 216 103.87 -30.55 31.70
CA ALA A 216 103.31 -29.22 31.43
C ALA A 216 103.36 -28.85 29.93
N LEU A 217 104.47 -29.15 29.24
CA LEU A 217 104.61 -28.95 27.79
C LEU A 217 103.64 -29.83 26.98
N LYS A 218 103.42 -31.09 27.38
CA LYS A 218 102.38 -31.95 26.77
C LYS A 218 100.99 -31.34 26.92
N HIS A 219 100.66 -30.83 28.11
CA HIS A 219 99.39 -30.14 28.35
C HIS A 219 99.25 -28.88 27.49
N PHE A 220 100.28 -28.05 27.43
CA PHE A 220 100.30 -26.82 26.62
C PHE A 220 100.16 -27.11 25.11
N LYS A 221 100.82 -28.16 24.60
CA LYS A 221 100.68 -28.64 23.22
C LYS A 221 99.24 -29.06 22.90
N LYS A 222 98.58 -29.77 23.82
CA LYS A 222 97.18 -30.21 23.68
C LYS A 222 96.21 -29.03 23.72
N TYR A 223 96.43 -28.06 24.62
CA TYR A 223 95.68 -26.80 24.69
C TYR A 223 95.81 -25.98 23.39
N SER A 224 97.04 -25.79 22.89
CA SER A 224 97.35 -25.09 21.64
C SER A 224 96.57 -25.67 20.45
N GLN A 225 96.53 -27.01 20.31
CA GLN A 225 95.76 -27.67 19.25
C GLN A 225 94.25 -27.38 19.32
N VAL A 226 93.66 -27.33 20.52
CA VAL A 226 92.24 -27.00 20.71
C VAL A 226 91.96 -25.53 20.36
N VAL A 227 92.82 -24.61 20.79
CA VAL A 227 92.71 -23.18 20.45
C VAL A 227 92.79 -22.96 18.94
N LEU A 228 93.75 -23.61 18.26
CA LEU A 228 93.90 -23.53 16.80
C LEU A 228 92.69 -24.13 16.05
N LEU A 229 92.11 -25.22 16.54
CA LEU A 229 90.88 -25.80 15.98
C LEU A 229 89.68 -24.86 16.12
N ASN A 230 89.52 -24.21 17.27
CA ASN A 230 88.44 -23.26 17.52
C ASN A 230 88.62 -21.99 16.67
N ALA A 231 89.83 -21.44 16.58
CA ALA A 231 90.13 -20.30 15.69
C ALA A 231 89.82 -20.62 14.21
N ARG A 232 90.11 -21.85 13.75
CA ARG A 232 89.74 -22.32 12.41
C ARG A 232 88.22 -22.43 12.21
N LYS A 233 87.46 -22.90 13.22
CA LYS A 233 85.98 -22.92 13.19
C LYS A 233 85.40 -21.51 13.09
N SER A 234 85.83 -20.58 13.94
CA SER A 234 85.38 -19.18 13.92
C SER A 234 85.72 -18.48 12.60
N LYS A 235 86.91 -18.71 12.04
CA LYS A 235 87.29 -18.16 10.72
C LYS A 235 86.44 -18.73 9.56
N LYS A 236 85.93 -19.97 9.67
CA LYS A 236 84.95 -20.53 8.73
C LYS A 236 83.56 -19.89 8.89
N GLN A 237 83.08 -19.73 10.13
CA GLN A 237 81.80 -19.08 10.42
C GLN A 237 81.77 -17.62 9.96
N LEU A 238 82.83 -16.85 10.20
CA LEU A 238 82.95 -15.45 9.77
C LEU A 238 82.88 -15.29 8.24
N ARG A 239 83.46 -16.23 7.48
CA ARG A 239 83.33 -16.26 6.01
C ARG A 239 81.87 -16.47 5.56
N VAL A 240 81.15 -17.40 6.20
CA VAL A 240 79.72 -17.65 5.90
C VAL A 240 78.85 -16.45 6.25
N ALA A 241 79.11 -15.79 7.39
CA ALA A 241 78.43 -14.55 7.77
C ALA A 241 78.65 -13.43 6.74
N ASN A 242 79.89 -13.18 6.31
CA ASN A 242 80.20 -12.13 5.33
C ASN A 242 79.54 -12.37 3.96
N ILE A 243 79.50 -13.62 3.47
CA ILE A 243 78.78 -13.98 2.23
C ILE A 243 77.28 -13.72 2.39
N SER A 244 76.71 -14.00 3.56
CA SER A 244 75.28 -13.79 3.85
C SER A 244 74.93 -12.29 3.91
N VAL A 245 75.79 -11.47 4.53
CA VAL A 245 75.67 -10.01 4.55
C VAL A 245 75.77 -9.41 3.15
N GLN A 246 76.67 -9.90 2.30
CA GLN A 246 76.76 -9.46 0.90
C GLN A 246 75.49 -9.80 0.09
N LYS A 247 74.94 -11.01 0.25
CA LYS A 247 73.65 -11.39 -0.36
C LYS A 247 72.50 -10.50 0.12
N LEU A 248 72.41 -10.22 1.42
CA LEU A 248 71.43 -9.31 2.00
C LEU A 248 71.57 -7.88 1.41
N LYS A 249 72.79 -7.34 1.32
CA LYS A 249 73.03 -6.00 0.76
C LYS A 249 72.62 -5.91 -0.72
N LYS A 250 72.87 -6.96 -1.52
CA LYS A 250 72.41 -7.03 -2.92
C LYS A 250 70.88 -7.04 -3.02
N ASN A 251 70.21 -7.84 -2.18
CA ASN A 251 68.73 -7.91 -2.14
C ASN A 251 68.11 -6.59 -1.67
N PHE A 252 68.72 -5.90 -0.70
CA PHE A 252 68.23 -4.63 -0.19
C PHE A 252 68.31 -3.53 -1.26
N ASN A 253 69.43 -3.46 -1.99
CA ASN A 253 69.59 -2.53 -3.12
C ASN A 253 68.59 -2.82 -4.26
N ALA A 254 68.27 -4.10 -4.52
CA ALA A 254 67.24 -4.47 -5.50
C ALA A 254 65.84 -3.99 -5.06
N LYS A 255 65.48 -4.18 -3.78
CA LYS A 255 64.23 -3.64 -3.22
C LYS A 255 64.17 -2.12 -3.28
N ILE A 256 65.25 -1.40 -2.98
CA ILE A 256 65.30 0.07 -3.09
C ILE A 256 65.02 0.53 -4.53
N LYS A 257 65.58 -0.15 -5.55
CA LYS A 257 65.28 0.16 -6.95
C LYS A 257 63.82 -0.09 -7.32
N GLN A 258 63.21 -1.18 -6.84
CA GLN A 258 61.77 -1.43 -7.04
C GLN A 258 60.92 -0.35 -6.37
N LEU A 259 61.22 0.02 -5.12
CA LEU A 259 60.49 1.03 -4.35
C LEU A 259 60.58 2.42 -5.01
N ALA A 260 61.74 2.76 -5.60
CA ALA A 260 61.90 3.98 -6.39
C ALA A 260 60.99 3.95 -7.64
N ALA A 261 61.00 2.86 -8.42
CA ALA A 261 60.18 2.73 -9.62
C ALA A 261 58.66 2.79 -9.30
N THR A 262 58.21 2.11 -8.25
CA THR A 262 56.82 2.20 -7.77
C THR A 262 56.46 3.63 -7.37
N ARG A 263 57.38 4.38 -6.74
CA ARG A 263 57.14 5.77 -6.35
C ARG A 263 57.02 6.71 -7.55
N THR A 264 57.79 6.49 -8.63
CA THR A 264 57.62 7.25 -9.89
C THR A 264 56.28 6.94 -10.54
N PHE A 265 55.93 5.65 -10.70
CA PHE A 265 54.64 5.23 -11.26
C PHE A 265 53.44 5.78 -10.48
N LEU A 266 53.51 5.80 -9.14
CA LEU A 266 52.44 6.38 -8.33
C LEU A 266 52.30 7.90 -8.57
N ARG A 267 53.40 8.65 -8.71
CA ARG A 267 53.36 10.08 -9.05
C ARG A 267 52.77 10.31 -10.44
N GLU A 268 53.16 9.53 -11.45
CA GLU A 268 52.60 9.60 -12.81
C GLU A 268 51.06 9.38 -12.80
N LYS A 269 50.55 8.53 -11.90
CA LYS A 269 49.11 8.34 -11.70
C LYS A 269 48.45 9.45 -10.88
N GLU A 270 49.14 10.03 -9.91
CA GLU A 270 48.67 11.17 -9.12
C GLU A 270 48.55 12.44 -9.99
N GLU A 271 49.52 12.68 -10.88
CA GLU A 271 49.49 13.76 -11.88
C GLU A 271 48.37 13.53 -12.91
N LEU A 272 48.20 12.31 -13.42
CA LEU A 272 47.09 11.95 -14.32
C LEU A 272 45.71 12.14 -13.67
N CYS A 273 45.53 11.71 -12.43
CA CYS A 273 44.29 11.94 -11.68
C CYS A 273 44.06 13.43 -11.42
N SER A 274 45.12 14.21 -11.14
CA SER A 274 45.01 15.66 -10.95
C SER A 274 44.59 16.38 -12.24
N SER A 275 45.09 15.93 -13.39
CA SER A 275 44.65 16.41 -14.72
C SER A 275 43.18 16.09 -15.00
N LEU A 276 42.76 14.84 -14.77
CA LEU A 276 41.36 14.44 -14.98
C LEU A 276 40.40 15.18 -14.03
N LEU A 277 40.83 15.47 -12.80
CA LEU A 277 40.07 16.30 -11.85
C LEU A 277 39.99 17.76 -12.30
N SER A 278 41.02 18.32 -12.93
CA SER A 278 40.96 19.69 -13.46
C SER A 278 40.04 19.80 -14.68
N GLU A 279 39.98 18.79 -15.54
CA GLU A 279 38.97 18.69 -16.59
C GLU A 279 37.54 18.53 -16.03
N LEU A 280 37.33 17.63 -15.06
CA LEU A 280 36.02 17.41 -14.43
C LEU A 280 35.46 18.65 -13.71
N ASN A 281 36.34 19.50 -13.16
CA ASN A 281 35.95 20.75 -12.51
C ASN A 281 35.36 21.81 -13.47
N SER A 282 35.30 21.56 -14.79
CA SER A 282 34.52 22.40 -15.72
C SER A 282 33.01 22.26 -15.55
N PHE A 283 32.52 21.15 -14.96
CA PHE A 283 31.09 20.89 -14.79
C PHE A 283 30.59 21.41 -13.43
N LYS A 284 29.60 22.30 -13.46
CA LYS A 284 28.90 22.76 -12.24
C LYS A 284 27.95 21.66 -11.75
N MET A 285 28.45 20.76 -10.90
CA MET A 285 27.60 19.78 -10.23
C MET A 285 26.79 20.44 -9.10
N ALA A 286 25.47 20.30 -9.13
CA ALA A 286 24.58 20.82 -8.09
C ALA A 286 23.98 19.69 -7.23
N GLU A 287 23.98 19.90 -5.90
CA GLU A 287 23.44 18.94 -4.94
C GLU A 287 21.94 19.17 -4.67
N LEU A 288 21.09 18.41 -5.36
CA LEU A 288 19.64 18.37 -5.04
C LEU A 288 19.34 17.61 -3.74
N LYS A 289 20.30 16.80 -3.26
CA LYS A 289 20.14 15.90 -2.14
C LYS A 289 21.22 16.11 -1.08
N LYS A 290 20.83 16.78 0.02
CA LYS A 290 21.67 17.05 1.18
C LYS A 290 21.58 15.85 2.15
N GLY A 291 22.50 14.89 2.01
CA GLY A 291 22.54 13.67 2.81
C GLY A 291 21.47 12.63 2.43
N LYS A 292 20.60 12.24 3.37
CA LYS A 292 19.58 11.19 3.12
C LYS A 292 18.33 11.71 2.39
N SER A 293 18.04 13.01 2.45
CA SER A 293 16.84 13.64 1.91
C SER A 293 17.14 14.63 0.79
N PHE A 294 16.17 14.81 -0.12
CA PHE A 294 16.20 15.91 -1.07
C PHE A 294 16.01 17.26 -0.36
N SER A 295 16.53 18.32 -0.97
CA SER A 295 16.47 19.69 -0.45
C SER A 295 15.03 20.26 -0.51
N ASN A 296 14.73 21.35 0.20
CA ASN A 296 13.38 21.96 0.18
C ASN A 296 13.08 22.61 -1.18
N GLU A 297 14.09 23.25 -1.77
CA GLU A 297 14.13 23.80 -3.12
C GLU A 297 13.79 22.72 -4.15
N THR A 298 14.38 21.52 -4.01
CA THR A 298 14.08 20.34 -4.84
C THR A 298 12.65 19.83 -4.65
N VAL A 299 12.17 19.79 -3.40
CA VAL A 299 10.80 19.37 -3.07
C VAL A 299 9.78 20.34 -3.65
N LEU A 300 10.04 21.65 -3.57
CA LEU A 300 9.22 22.70 -4.18
C LEU A 300 9.22 22.59 -5.71
N ALA A 301 10.38 22.32 -6.34
CA ALA A 301 10.47 22.08 -7.77
C ALA A 301 9.63 20.87 -8.21
N VAL A 302 9.68 19.76 -7.46
CA VAL A 302 8.80 18.59 -7.68
C VAL A 302 7.33 19.00 -7.57
N ILE A 303 6.93 19.74 -6.53
CA ILE A 303 5.53 20.16 -6.35
C ILE A 303 5.06 21.06 -7.52
N LYS A 304 5.89 22.03 -7.94
CA LYS A 304 5.60 22.89 -9.10
C LYS A 304 5.47 22.08 -10.41
N LEU A 305 6.36 21.14 -10.68
CA LEU A 305 6.26 20.23 -11.84
C LEU A 305 4.99 19.36 -11.77
N LYS A 306 4.57 18.92 -10.57
CA LYS A 306 3.33 18.15 -10.39
C LYS A 306 2.06 19.00 -10.64
N ASP A 307 2.06 20.28 -10.26
CA ASP A 307 0.97 21.22 -10.55
C ASP A 307 0.87 21.57 -12.05
N LEU A 308 2.02 21.65 -12.74
CA LEU A 308 2.11 21.69 -14.21
C LEU A 308 1.74 20.35 -14.89
N GLY A 309 1.24 19.39 -14.12
CA GLY A 309 0.65 18.15 -14.63
C GLY A 309 1.62 16.99 -14.88
N VAL A 310 2.94 17.20 -14.75
CA VAL A 310 4.00 16.24 -15.10
C VAL A 310 3.83 14.88 -14.41
N SER A 311 4.07 13.79 -15.14
CA SER A 311 3.93 12.42 -14.62
C SER A 311 5.07 12.05 -13.66
N ASP A 312 4.83 11.12 -12.72
CA ASP A 312 5.83 10.73 -11.71
C ASP A 312 7.12 10.19 -12.33
N ALA A 313 7.02 9.61 -13.54
CA ALA A 313 8.14 9.10 -14.32
C ALA A 313 8.92 10.21 -15.04
N ALA A 314 8.25 11.29 -15.44
CA ALA A 314 8.85 12.38 -16.18
C ALA A 314 9.50 13.45 -15.29
N VAL A 315 9.10 13.60 -14.02
CA VAL A 315 9.64 14.67 -13.13
C VAL A 315 11.17 14.62 -13.01
N GLY A 316 11.76 13.45 -12.76
CA GLY A 316 13.23 13.32 -12.66
C GLY A 316 13.94 13.74 -13.96
N LYS A 317 13.48 13.21 -15.10
CA LYS A 317 14.04 13.52 -16.42
C LYS A 317 13.80 14.97 -16.86
N ALA A 318 12.70 15.59 -16.45
CA ALA A 318 12.45 17.01 -16.67
C ALA A 318 13.44 17.88 -15.89
N MET A 319 13.85 17.47 -14.69
CA MET A 319 14.94 18.13 -13.96
C MET A 319 16.28 17.92 -14.65
N GLU A 320 16.62 16.68 -15.07
CA GLU A 320 17.86 16.38 -15.80
C GLU A 320 18.03 17.27 -17.04
N ILE A 321 17.03 17.32 -17.93
CA ILE A 321 17.04 18.13 -19.16
C ILE A 321 17.19 19.63 -18.86
N VAL A 322 16.47 20.15 -17.85
CA VAL A 322 16.58 21.57 -17.48
C VAL A 322 17.96 21.88 -16.89
N GLY A 323 18.59 20.95 -16.19
CA GLY A 323 19.99 21.05 -15.73
C GLY A 323 20.97 21.11 -16.90
N GLU A 324 20.88 20.16 -17.83
CA GLU A 324 21.68 20.11 -19.06
C GLU A 324 21.58 21.43 -19.85
N MET A 325 20.37 21.97 -20.01
CA MET A 325 20.11 23.24 -20.71
C MET A 325 20.76 24.47 -20.04
N VAL A 326 21.07 24.43 -18.74
CA VAL A 326 21.75 25.53 -18.01
C VAL A 326 23.21 25.19 -17.66
N GLY A 327 23.77 24.10 -18.18
CA GLY A 327 25.14 23.67 -17.91
C GLY A 327 25.38 23.15 -16.49
N VAL A 328 24.36 22.59 -15.85
CA VAL A 328 24.39 22.09 -14.47
C VAL A 328 23.99 20.61 -14.42
N THR A 329 24.90 19.76 -13.94
CA THR A 329 24.62 18.33 -13.73
C THR A 329 24.16 18.08 -12.28
N PHE A 330 23.10 17.31 -12.07
CA PHE A 330 22.59 17.04 -10.72
C PHE A 330 23.16 15.75 -10.10
N ASN A 331 23.54 15.79 -8.82
CA ASN A 331 24.12 14.62 -8.13
C ASN A 331 23.16 13.41 -8.06
N CYS A 332 21.85 13.67 -8.03
CA CYS A 332 20.78 12.71 -8.30
C CYS A 332 19.44 13.45 -8.46
N VAL A 333 18.48 12.87 -9.18
CA VAL A 333 17.12 13.43 -9.31
C VAL A 333 16.04 12.59 -8.61
N PRO A 334 14.86 13.17 -8.27
CA PRO A 334 13.77 12.44 -7.63
C PRO A 334 13.18 11.32 -8.50
N CYS A 335 13.43 10.07 -8.12
CA CYS A 335 12.81 8.90 -8.76
C CYS A 335 11.29 8.80 -8.50
N PRO A 336 10.52 8.02 -9.27
CA PRO A 336 9.05 8.09 -9.26
C PRO A 336 8.40 7.74 -7.91
N SER A 337 9.01 6.86 -7.11
CA SER A 337 8.58 6.58 -5.75
C SER A 337 8.82 7.74 -4.79
N THR A 338 9.90 8.49 -4.97
CA THR A 338 10.18 9.73 -4.22
C THR A 338 9.20 10.84 -4.63
N VAL A 339 8.91 10.97 -5.92
CA VAL A 339 7.91 11.94 -6.41
C VAL A 339 6.54 11.68 -5.79
N ARG A 340 6.07 10.42 -5.77
CA ARG A 340 4.82 10.02 -5.09
C ARG A 340 4.82 10.28 -3.59
N ASN A 341 5.96 10.09 -2.94
CA ASN A 341 6.13 10.40 -1.52
C ASN A 341 6.01 11.91 -1.26
N ILE A 342 6.61 12.74 -2.11
CA ILE A 342 6.48 14.20 -2.07
C ILE A 342 5.02 14.60 -2.33
N SER A 343 4.38 14.08 -3.37
CA SER A 343 2.97 14.38 -3.69
C SER A 343 1.95 13.94 -2.63
N LEU A 344 2.33 13.03 -1.71
CA LEU A 344 1.53 12.71 -0.52
C LEU A 344 1.83 13.65 0.65
N ALA A 345 3.10 14.01 0.88
CA ALA A 345 3.49 15.05 1.82
C ALA A 345 2.84 16.42 1.50
N THR A 346 2.62 16.70 0.21
CA THR A 346 1.85 17.86 -0.29
C THR A 346 0.46 17.98 0.33
N LEU A 347 -0.17 16.89 0.80
CA LEU A 347 -1.47 16.95 1.48
C LEU A 347 -1.39 17.74 2.80
N HIS A 348 -0.29 17.58 3.56
CA HIS A 348 -0.09 18.34 4.79
C HIS A 348 0.14 19.81 4.46
N PHE A 349 1.09 20.13 3.56
CA PHE A 349 1.32 21.49 3.05
C PHE A 349 0.03 22.21 2.59
N ALA A 350 -0.82 21.53 1.82
CA ALA A 350 -2.10 22.09 1.38
C ALA A 350 -3.08 22.35 2.55
N ARG A 351 -3.05 21.50 3.58
CA ARG A 351 -3.83 21.68 4.82
C ARG A 351 -3.24 22.74 5.76
N THR A 352 -1.93 22.95 5.80
CA THR A 352 -1.30 24.06 6.53
C THR A 352 -1.87 25.39 6.03
N HIS A 353 -1.95 25.58 4.71
CA HIS A 353 -2.57 26.78 4.12
C HIS A 353 -4.03 26.96 4.55
N ILE A 354 -4.84 25.90 4.48
CA ILE A 354 -6.25 25.92 4.92
C ILE A 354 -6.34 26.32 6.40
N LYS A 355 -5.47 25.76 7.25
CA LYS A 355 -5.44 26.09 8.67
C LYS A 355 -5.07 27.56 8.91
N THR A 356 -4.11 28.11 8.17
CA THR A 356 -3.74 29.52 8.25
C THR A 356 -4.94 30.39 7.88
N GLN A 357 -5.48 30.27 6.66
CA GLN A 357 -6.61 31.09 6.21
C GLN A 357 -7.84 30.99 7.14
N LEU A 358 -8.15 29.79 7.65
CA LEU A 358 -9.23 29.63 8.63
C LEU A 358 -8.92 30.27 9.98
N SER A 359 -7.67 30.22 10.46
CA SER A 359 -7.26 30.98 11.66
C SER A 359 -7.45 32.47 11.43
N ASP A 360 -6.91 32.99 10.33
CA ASP A 360 -6.96 34.42 10.00
C ASP A 360 -8.42 34.90 9.97
N PHE A 361 -9.32 34.19 9.29
CA PHE A 361 -10.74 34.52 9.23
C PHE A 361 -11.50 34.32 10.56
N LEU A 362 -11.11 33.35 11.39
CA LEU A 362 -11.69 33.16 12.73
C LEU A 362 -11.32 34.32 13.67
N ASP A 363 -10.06 34.78 13.59
CA ASP A 363 -9.50 35.83 14.44
C ASP A 363 -9.95 37.23 13.97
N GLU A 364 -10.13 37.45 12.66
CA GLU A 364 -10.88 38.58 12.08
C GLU A 364 -12.39 38.53 12.40
N GLY A 365 -12.88 37.40 12.92
CA GLY A 365 -14.25 37.26 13.39
C GLY A 365 -15.30 37.03 12.30
N GLN A 366 -14.90 36.70 11.07
CA GLN A 366 -15.78 36.54 9.91
C GLN A 366 -16.86 35.45 10.10
N SER A 367 -17.96 35.54 9.33
CA SER A 367 -18.96 34.48 9.19
C SER A 367 -18.66 33.58 7.98
N PHE A 368 -19.10 32.32 8.05
CA PHE A 368 -18.93 31.34 6.98
C PHE A 368 -20.28 30.85 6.41
N CYS A 369 -20.32 30.70 5.09
CA CYS A 369 -21.27 29.82 4.40
C CYS A 369 -20.59 28.47 4.14
N LEU A 370 -21.04 27.41 4.80
CA LEU A 370 -20.52 26.05 4.61
C LEU A 370 -21.09 25.43 3.34
N VAL A 371 -20.20 24.94 2.48
CA VAL A 371 -20.53 24.35 1.18
C VAL A 371 -20.31 22.83 1.25
N SER A 372 -21.36 22.07 0.94
CA SER A 372 -21.31 20.61 0.80
C SER A 372 -21.80 20.15 -0.58
N ASP A 373 -21.20 19.08 -1.10
CA ASP A 373 -21.71 18.32 -2.24
C ASP A 373 -21.21 16.86 -2.18
N GLU A 374 -21.97 15.92 -2.76
CA GLU A 374 -21.66 14.50 -2.72
C GLU A 374 -21.83 13.77 -4.06
N THR A 375 -20.73 13.22 -4.58
CA THR A 375 -20.68 12.53 -5.87
C THR A 375 -20.40 11.03 -5.73
N THR A 376 -20.43 10.31 -6.84
CA THR A 376 -19.94 8.92 -6.94
C THR A 376 -19.20 8.74 -8.26
N LYS A 377 -17.96 8.25 -8.18
CA LYS A 377 -17.04 8.11 -9.32
C LYS A 377 -16.52 6.68 -9.34
N GLY A 378 -16.94 5.90 -10.34
CA GLY A 378 -16.79 4.45 -10.33
C GLY A 378 -17.46 3.85 -9.08
N THR A 379 -16.68 3.09 -8.30
CA THR A 379 -17.15 2.50 -7.03
C THR A 379 -16.96 3.40 -5.80
N LYS A 380 -16.34 4.58 -5.94
CA LYS A 380 -16.03 5.48 -4.82
C LYS A 380 -17.15 6.50 -4.62
N LYS A 381 -17.72 6.54 -3.42
CA LYS A 381 -18.55 7.66 -2.95
C LYS A 381 -17.59 8.71 -2.37
N ILE A 382 -17.77 9.96 -2.76
CA ILE A 382 -16.84 11.04 -2.43
C ILE A 382 -17.65 12.27 -2.07
N GLN A 383 -17.31 12.90 -0.96
CA GLN A 383 -17.89 14.17 -0.52
C GLN A 383 -16.82 15.25 -0.58
N THR A 384 -17.27 16.49 -0.77
CA THR A 384 -16.39 17.67 -0.76
C THR A 384 -16.95 18.69 0.21
N PHE A 385 -16.06 19.37 0.91
CA PHE A 385 -16.40 20.45 1.83
C PHE A 385 -15.63 21.70 1.45
N GLY A 386 -16.28 22.85 1.58
CA GLY A 386 -15.66 24.17 1.42
C GLY A 386 -16.36 25.20 2.29
N VAL A 387 -15.80 26.40 2.37
CA VAL A 387 -16.48 27.58 2.92
C VAL A 387 -16.34 28.76 1.99
N HIS A 388 -17.35 29.61 1.96
CA HIS A 388 -17.18 31.01 1.61
C HIS A 388 -17.12 31.86 2.88
N SER A 389 -16.13 32.73 2.96
CA SER A 389 -16.02 33.83 3.91
C SER A 389 -16.94 35.00 3.53
N SER A 390 -17.10 35.98 4.43
CA SER A 390 -17.95 37.17 4.20
C SER A 390 -17.41 38.12 3.10
N ASP A 391 -16.13 38.01 2.74
CA ASP A 391 -15.52 38.65 1.55
C ASP A 391 -15.84 37.94 0.23
N GLY A 392 -16.46 36.74 0.29
CA GLY A 392 -16.76 35.88 -0.84
C GLY A 392 -15.64 34.90 -1.24
N THR A 393 -14.47 34.95 -0.60
CA THR A 393 -13.35 34.02 -0.88
C THR A 393 -13.75 32.57 -0.59
N PHE A 394 -13.44 31.67 -1.53
CA PHE A 394 -13.71 30.24 -1.38
C PHE A 394 -12.48 29.46 -0.92
N ILE A 395 -12.63 28.69 0.17
CA ILE A 395 -11.63 27.72 0.63
C ILE A 395 -12.24 26.32 0.50
N CYS A 396 -11.59 25.44 -0.29
CA CYS A 396 -11.89 24.01 -0.26
C CYS A 396 -11.23 23.39 0.97
N LEU A 397 -12.01 22.81 1.88
CA LEU A 397 -11.53 22.19 3.12
C LEU A 397 -10.96 20.78 2.86
N GLY A 398 -11.62 20.02 1.98
CA GLY A 398 -11.25 18.63 1.73
C GLY A 398 -12.13 17.95 0.69
N LEU A 399 -11.59 16.89 0.09
CA LEU A 399 -12.36 15.86 -0.59
C LEU A 399 -12.10 14.54 0.11
N GLU A 400 -13.17 13.86 0.51
CA GLU A 400 -13.07 12.65 1.33
C GLU A 400 -13.84 11.48 0.75
N GLN A 401 -13.18 10.32 0.68
CA GLN A 401 -13.82 9.07 0.30
C GLN A 401 -14.58 8.51 1.50
N VAL A 402 -15.85 8.17 1.29
CA VAL A 402 -16.77 7.68 2.32
C VAL A 402 -17.34 6.29 1.96
N ALA A 403 -17.72 5.51 2.97
CA ALA A 403 -18.34 4.20 2.77
C ALA A 403 -19.80 4.30 2.31
N GLU A 404 -20.52 5.34 2.76
CA GLU A 404 -21.90 5.64 2.39
C GLU A 404 -22.21 7.14 2.33
N LYS A 405 -23.38 7.44 1.74
CA LYS A 405 -23.92 8.78 1.52
C LYS A 405 -25.00 9.05 2.58
N SER A 406 -24.58 9.19 3.83
CA SER A 406 -25.46 9.47 4.97
C SER A 406 -25.08 10.80 5.60
N ALA A 407 -26.07 11.53 6.12
CA ALA A 407 -25.86 12.85 6.70
C ALA A 407 -24.90 12.83 7.91
N LYS A 408 -24.92 11.76 8.72
CA LYS A 408 -23.97 11.59 9.83
C LYS A 408 -22.57 11.28 9.29
N THR A 409 -22.43 10.39 8.30
CA THR A 409 -21.15 10.14 7.63
C THR A 409 -20.56 11.41 6.99
N ALA A 410 -21.41 12.33 6.52
CA ALA A 410 -20.98 13.63 6.01
C ALA A 410 -20.46 14.55 7.12
N PHE A 411 -21.20 14.65 8.24
CA PHE A 411 -20.75 15.40 9.41
C PHE A 411 -19.43 14.85 9.96
N ASP A 412 -19.32 13.53 10.12
CA ASP A 412 -18.11 12.85 10.59
C ASP A 412 -16.91 13.09 9.65
N ALA A 413 -17.15 13.17 8.34
CA ALA A 413 -16.12 13.46 7.35
C ALA A 413 -15.70 14.93 7.33
N LEU A 414 -16.61 15.87 7.60
CA LEU A 414 -16.31 17.29 7.79
C LEU A 414 -15.49 17.50 9.07
N GLU A 415 -15.96 16.97 10.20
CA GLU A 415 -15.28 17.03 11.50
C GLU A 415 -13.87 16.44 11.40
N ALA A 416 -13.71 15.25 10.81
CA ALA A 416 -12.40 14.65 10.57
C ALA A 416 -11.53 15.46 9.59
N SER A 417 -12.12 16.16 8.60
CA SER A 417 -11.36 17.04 7.70
C SER A 417 -10.77 18.24 8.45
N VAL A 418 -11.58 18.92 9.26
CA VAL A 418 -11.18 20.13 10.01
C VAL A 418 -10.26 19.80 11.18
N ASN A 419 -10.53 18.72 11.94
CA ASN A 419 -9.67 18.28 13.04
C ASN A 419 -8.35 17.64 12.56
N SER A 420 -8.20 17.30 11.27
CA SER A 420 -6.94 16.81 10.69
C SER A 420 -6.11 17.90 9.99
N LEU A 421 -6.40 19.17 10.30
CA LEU A 421 -5.60 20.32 9.89
C LEU A 421 -4.35 20.50 10.82
N PRO A 422 -3.17 20.85 10.27
CA PRO A 422 -1.94 21.00 11.05
C PRO A 422 -2.05 22.04 12.17
N GLY A 423 -1.82 21.61 13.41
CA GLY A 423 -1.89 22.49 14.58
C GLY A 423 -3.31 22.96 14.96
N ALA A 424 -4.36 22.29 14.48
CA ALA A 424 -5.71 22.50 15.00
C ALA A 424 -5.80 22.00 16.46
N SER A 425 -6.44 22.80 17.33
CA SER A 425 -6.78 22.37 18.70
C SER A 425 -8.07 21.54 18.71
N PRO A 426 -8.35 20.76 19.80
CA PRO A 426 -9.59 19.99 19.90
C PRO A 426 -10.88 20.81 19.74
N ASP A 427 -10.85 22.08 20.16
CA ASP A 427 -11.97 23.01 20.05
C ASP A 427 -11.99 23.81 18.73
N PHE A 428 -11.01 23.60 17.82
CA PHE A 428 -10.94 24.32 16.55
C PHE A 428 -12.18 24.05 15.69
N PHE A 429 -12.66 22.80 15.63
CA PHE A 429 -13.90 22.49 14.93
C PHE A 429 -15.14 23.12 15.59
N LYS A 430 -15.19 23.25 16.93
CA LYS A 430 -16.27 23.95 17.63
C LYS A 430 -16.30 25.43 17.23
N LYS A 431 -15.14 26.11 17.26
CA LYS A 431 -14.98 27.52 16.84
C LYS A 431 -15.33 27.72 15.36
N PHE A 432 -14.91 26.80 14.50
CA PHE A 432 -15.27 26.77 13.08
C PHE A 432 -16.79 26.66 12.89
N MET A 433 -17.44 25.65 13.48
CA MET A 433 -18.88 25.46 13.38
C MET A 433 -19.69 26.61 14.00
N TRP A 434 -19.13 27.30 15.01
CA TRP A 434 -19.73 28.51 15.57
C TRP A 434 -19.79 29.68 14.57
N LYS A 435 -18.82 29.81 13.66
CA LYS A 435 -18.85 30.83 12.59
C LYS A 435 -19.67 30.43 11.36
N VAL A 436 -20.07 29.17 11.20
CA VAL A 436 -20.98 28.73 10.12
C VAL A 436 -22.39 29.28 10.36
N LYS A 437 -22.71 30.43 9.74
CA LYS A 437 -24.02 31.10 9.81
C LYS A 437 -24.99 30.67 8.69
N SER A 438 -24.48 30.03 7.65
CA SER A 438 -25.31 29.51 6.55
C SER A 438 -24.73 28.24 5.93
N THR A 439 -25.55 27.53 5.17
CA THR A 439 -25.14 26.37 4.36
C THR A 439 -25.53 26.58 2.89
N MET A 440 -24.76 26.02 1.96
CA MET A 440 -25.10 25.91 0.54
C MET A 440 -24.90 24.47 0.07
N SER A 441 -25.99 23.84 -0.38
CA SER A 441 -26.06 22.41 -0.68
C SER A 441 -27.04 22.11 -1.83
N ASP A 442 -27.23 20.84 -2.19
CA ASP A 442 -28.38 20.42 -3.00
C ASP A 442 -29.66 20.25 -2.13
N SER A 443 -30.81 20.02 -2.77
CA SER A 443 -32.08 19.80 -2.05
C SER A 443 -32.38 18.31 -1.79
N ALA A 444 -31.37 17.45 -1.79
CA ALA A 444 -31.54 16.04 -1.48
C ALA A 444 -31.82 15.82 0.01
N ARG A 445 -32.49 14.71 0.32
CA ARG A 445 -32.85 14.34 1.70
C ARG A 445 -31.64 14.01 2.59
N THR A 446 -30.45 13.84 2.01
CA THR A 446 -29.19 13.70 2.75
C THR A 446 -28.71 15.07 3.23
N GLU A 447 -28.58 16.04 2.33
CA GLU A 447 -28.11 17.39 2.67
C GLU A 447 -29.07 18.14 3.59
N ILE A 448 -30.38 18.03 3.37
CA ILE A 448 -31.39 18.59 4.29
C ILE A 448 -31.19 18.06 5.74
N LYS A 449 -30.82 16.79 5.90
CA LYS A 449 -30.52 16.20 7.21
C LYS A 449 -29.14 16.59 7.75
N PHE A 450 -28.16 16.82 6.88
CA PHE A 450 -26.82 17.27 7.26
C PHE A 450 -26.91 18.69 7.85
N ASN A 451 -27.72 19.55 7.25
CA ASN A 451 -28.04 20.89 7.77
C ASN A 451 -28.70 20.81 9.16
N THR A 452 -29.65 19.89 9.38
CA THR A 452 -30.21 19.66 10.74
C THR A 452 -29.17 19.21 11.75
N ILE A 453 -28.22 18.33 11.37
CA ILE A 453 -27.12 17.92 12.27
C ILE A 453 -26.19 19.11 12.58
N ILE A 454 -26.00 20.04 11.64
CA ILE A 454 -25.23 21.29 11.85
C ILE A 454 -25.95 22.21 12.84
N GLU A 455 -27.27 22.38 12.71
CA GLU A 455 -28.11 23.13 13.65
C GLU A 455 -28.04 22.52 15.06
N GLU A 456 -28.28 21.20 15.18
CA GLU A 456 -28.19 20.45 16.43
C GLU A 456 -26.81 20.57 17.08
N TYR A 457 -25.72 20.48 16.31
CA TYR A 457 -24.35 20.60 16.82
C TYR A 457 -24.01 22.03 17.24
N ARG A 458 -24.42 23.04 16.47
CA ARG A 458 -24.27 24.46 16.84
C ARG A 458 -24.98 24.77 18.15
N SER A 459 -26.19 24.25 18.36
CA SER A 459 -26.91 24.35 19.62
C SER A 459 -26.21 23.68 20.80
N GLN A 460 -25.47 22.59 20.56
CA GLN A 460 -24.69 21.90 21.59
C GLN A 460 -23.41 22.63 21.98
N VAL A 461 -22.69 23.25 21.02
CA VAL A 461 -21.41 23.93 21.30
C VAL A 461 -21.54 25.42 21.66
N ALA A 462 -22.68 26.07 21.39
CA ALA A 462 -22.88 27.48 21.73
C ALA A 462 -22.60 27.83 23.22
N PRO A 463 -23.00 27.02 24.23
CA PRO A 463 -22.66 27.27 25.63
C PRO A 463 -21.16 27.22 25.97
N GLU A 464 -20.34 26.58 25.13
CA GLU A 464 -18.89 26.46 25.32
C GLU A 464 -18.11 27.56 24.58
N VAL A 465 -18.67 28.13 23.52
CA VAL A 465 -17.98 29.09 22.62
C VAL A 465 -18.46 30.53 22.82
N VAL A 466 -19.68 30.74 23.33
CA VAL A 466 -20.29 32.07 23.50
C VAL A 466 -20.20 32.50 24.96
N GLU A 467 -19.46 33.57 25.22
CA GLU A 467 -19.41 34.19 26.54
C GLU A 467 -20.83 34.54 27.03
N LYS A 468 -21.12 34.22 28.30
CA LYS A 468 -22.40 34.55 28.95
C LYS A 468 -23.65 33.96 28.26
N TYR A 469 -23.53 32.90 27.45
CA TYR A 469 -24.65 32.24 26.77
C TYR A 469 -25.85 31.91 27.69
N THR A 470 -25.60 31.58 28.96
CA THR A 470 -26.63 31.30 29.97
C THR A 470 -27.41 32.54 30.41
N GLU A 471 -26.82 33.74 30.32
CA GLU A 471 -27.44 35.03 30.70
C GLU A 471 -28.39 35.56 29.61
N LEU A 472 -28.25 35.10 28.36
CA LEU A 472 -29.10 35.51 27.23
C LEU A 472 -30.57 35.07 27.43
N SER A 473 -31.52 35.87 26.94
CA SER A 473 -32.92 35.46 26.84
C SER A 473 -33.12 34.38 25.78
N ASP A 474 -34.26 33.68 25.82
CA ASP A 474 -34.57 32.64 24.84
C ASP A 474 -34.82 33.20 23.44
N GLN A 475 -35.23 34.46 23.31
CA GLN A 475 -35.32 35.16 22.03
C GLN A 475 -33.93 35.48 21.46
N GLU A 476 -32.99 35.95 22.28
CA GLU A 476 -31.60 36.17 21.88
C GLU A 476 -30.92 34.86 21.50
N LYS A 477 -31.07 33.79 22.30
CA LYS A 477 -30.58 32.44 21.96
C LYS A 477 -31.15 31.96 20.62
N THR A 478 -32.45 32.16 20.37
CA THR A 478 -33.09 31.76 19.10
C THR A 478 -32.50 32.52 17.90
N LYS A 479 -32.30 33.84 18.00
CA LYS A 479 -31.58 34.62 16.96
C LYS A 479 -30.14 34.12 16.77
N LEU A 480 -29.40 33.98 17.87
CA LEU A 480 -27.97 33.68 17.90
C LEU A 480 -27.64 32.26 17.38
N LEU A 481 -28.54 31.30 17.57
CA LEU A 481 -28.41 29.93 17.04
C LEU A 481 -28.82 29.79 15.57
N ASN A 482 -29.56 30.74 14.99
CA ASN A 482 -30.14 30.63 13.65
C ASN A 482 -29.09 30.28 12.56
N VAL A 483 -29.51 29.50 11.56
CA VAL A 483 -28.68 29.06 10.42
C VAL A 483 -29.50 29.18 9.13
N SER A 484 -28.98 29.93 8.18
CA SER A 484 -29.63 30.09 6.87
C SER A 484 -29.24 28.96 5.93
N ASN A 485 -30.11 27.96 5.78
CA ASN A 485 -29.90 26.87 4.84
C ASN A 485 -30.36 27.25 3.44
N PHE A 486 -29.40 27.42 2.52
CA PHE A 486 -29.65 27.71 1.11
C PHE A 486 -29.43 26.48 0.24
N PHE A 487 -30.18 26.42 -0.87
CA PHE A 487 -30.10 25.36 -1.86
C PHE A 487 -29.69 25.92 -3.22
N CYS A 488 -28.88 25.17 -3.95
CA CYS A 488 -28.31 25.62 -5.22
C CYS A 488 -29.38 26.00 -6.26
N GLN A 489 -29.31 27.24 -6.78
CA GLN A 489 -30.28 27.72 -7.77
C GLN A 489 -30.25 26.95 -9.10
N LEU A 490 -29.14 26.28 -9.46
CA LEU A 490 -29.09 25.37 -10.62
C LEU A 490 -29.99 24.13 -10.39
N HIS A 491 -30.04 23.62 -9.15
CA HIS A 491 -30.95 22.54 -8.79
C HIS A 491 -32.41 22.99 -8.70
N LEU A 492 -32.70 24.26 -8.37
CA LEU A 492 -34.03 24.84 -8.52
C LEU A 492 -34.47 24.81 -9.99
N VAL A 493 -33.66 25.38 -10.90
CA VAL A 493 -34.00 25.46 -12.34
C VAL A 493 -34.12 24.07 -12.98
N SER A 494 -33.19 23.15 -12.67
CA SER A 494 -33.23 21.77 -13.18
C SER A 494 -34.48 21.02 -12.73
N ASN A 495 -34.83 21.08 -11.43
CA ASN A 495 -36.05 20.47 -10.91
C ASN A 495 -37.32 21.14 -11.44
N PHE A 496 -37.33 22.45 -11.64
CA PHE A 496 -38.45 23.14 -12.27
C PHE A 496 -38.65 22.68 -13.73
N THR A 497 -37.56 22.50 -14.48
CA THR A 497 -37.64 21.98 -15.86
C THR A 497 -38.32 20.61 -15.87
N ASN A 498 -37.96 19.70 -14.95
CA ASN A 498 -38.62 18.39 -14.83
C ASN A 498 -40.13 18.49 -14.49
N VAL A 499 -40.58 19.55 -13.81
CA VAL A 499 -42.01 19.82 -13.60
C VAL A 499 -42.69 20.21 -14.92
N ALA A 500 -42.11 21.17 -15.65
CA ALA A 500 -42.65 21.62 -16.94
C ALA A 500 -42.69 20.49 -17.98
N LEU A 501 -41.62 19.69 -18.09
CA LEU A 501 -41.57 18.52 -18.98
C LEU A 501 -42.64 17.48 -18.64
N LYS A 502 -42.92 17.26 -17.35
CA LYS A 502 -44.01 16.37 -16.93
C LYS A 502 -45.39 16.92 -17.27
N CYS A 503 -45.60 18.23 -17.25
CA CYS A 503 -46.85 18.84 -17.73
C CYS A 503 -47.05 18.56 -19.23
N LEU A 504 -46.02 18.75 -20.04
CA LEU A 504 -46.06 18.50 -21.49
C LEU A 504 -46.31 17.01 -21.81
N LEU A 505 -45.64 16.09 -21.11
CA LEU A 505 -45.89 14.64 -21.27
C LEU A 505 -47.32 14.24 -20.88
N ASN A 506 -47.91 14.88 -19.87
CA ASN A 506 -49.29 14.59 -19.47
C ASN A 506 -50.30 15.06 -20.53
N LEU A 507 -50.01 16.14 -21.25
CA LEU A 507 -50.84 16.63 -22.37
C LEU A 507 -50.68 15.75 -23.61
N GLU A 508 -49.44 15.45 -24.01
CA GLU A 508 -49.17 14.48 -25.10
C GLU A 508 -49.83 13.12 -24.83
N LEU A 509 -49.91 12.68 -23.56
CA LEU A 509 -50.65 11.47 -23.17
C LEU A 509 -52.18 11.63 -23.29
N ALA A 510 -52.74 12.79 -22.93
CA ALA A 510 -54.18 13.05 -23.04
C ALA A 510 -54.64 13.17 -24.49
N GLU A 511 -53.83 13.79 -25.35
CA GLU A 511 -54.09 13.96 -26.79
C GLU A 511 -53.91 12.66 -27.58
N THR A 512 -52.83 11.92 -27.32
CA THR A 512 -52.46 10.74 -28.15
C THR A 512 -52.93 9.40 -27.58
N GLY A 513 -53.25 9.32 -26.28
CA GLY A 513 -53.51 8.09 -25.56
C GLY A 513 -52.29 7.17 -25.35
N VAL A 514 -51.09 7.53 -25.86
CA VAL A 514 -49.91 6.65 -25.86
C VAL A 514 -48.99 6.96 -24.68
N SER A 515 -48.91 6.02 -23.72
CA SER A 515 -47.98 6.11 -22.59
C SER A 515 -46.53 5.86 -23.01
N ARG A 516 -45.78 6.92 -23.29
CA ARG A 516 -44.31 6.88 -23.40
C ARG A 516 -43.70 6.69 -22.01
N GLN A 517 -42.95 5.60 -21.83
CA GLN A 517 -42.34 5.24 -20.53
C GLN A 517 -40.92 5.78 -20.32
N GLU A 518 -40.34 6.49 -21.29
CA GLU A 518 -39.01 7.07 -21.14
C GLU A 518 -39.00 8.29 -20.22
N GLU A 519 -38.00 8.39 -19.34
CA GLU A 519 -37.80 9.58 -18.51
C GLU A 519 -37.37 10.76 -19.41
N ALA A 520 -38.31 11.65 -19.72
CA ALA A 520 -38.03 12.83 -20.53
C ALA A 520 -36.99 13.74 -19.86
N SER A 521 -35.75 13.67 -20.34
CA SER A 521 -34.70 14.58 -19.94
C SER A 521 -34.68 15.82 -20.84
N VAL A 522 -34.12 16.92 -20.33
CA VAL A 522 -33.87 18.14 -21.13
C VAL A 522 -33.09 17.83 -22.40
N LEU A 523 -32.12 16.91 -22.33
CA LEU A 523 -31.33 16.46 -23.49
C LEU A 523 -32.16 15.66 -24.51
N THR A 524 -33.25 15.04 -24.08
CA THR A 524 -34.21 14.33 -24.95
C THR A 524 -35.05 15.35 -25.71
N LEU A 525 -35.61 16.36 -25.04
CA LEU A 525 -36.38 17.40 -25.73
C LEU A 525 -35.53 18.33 -26.59
N VAL A 526 -34.30 18.69 -26.19
CA VAL A 526 -33.42 19.49 -27.05
C VAL A 526 -33.06 18.74 -28.35
N LYS A 527 -32.97 17.40 -28.31
CA LYS A 527 -32.83 16.57 -29.52
C LYS A 527 -34.16 16.35 -30.26
N ALA A 528 -35.28 16.37 -29.55
CA ALA A 528 -36.61 16.21 -30.13
C ALA A 528 -37.20 17.51 -30.69
N ALA A 529 -36.62 18.68 -30.38
CA ALA A 529 -37.03 19.98 -30.91
C ALA A 529 -36.84 20.10 -32.43
N ASP A 530 -35.93 19.33 -33.01
CA ASP A 530 -35.74 19.13 -34.45
C ASP A 530 -36.53 17.92 -35.01
N SER A 531 -37.32 17.24 -34.18
CA SER A 531 -38.11 16.06 -34.55
C SER A 531 -39.62 16.36 -34.52
N PRO A 532 -40.45 15.67 -35.33
CA PRO A 532 -41.89 15.90 -35.39
C PRO A 532 -42.66 15.19 -34.25
N THR A 533 -42.19 15.30 -33.00
CA THR A 533 -42.93 14.82 -31.82
C THR A 533 -43.91 15.87 -31.30
N VAL A 534 -45.05 15.45 -30.75
CA VAL A 534 -46.09 16.36 -30.21
C VAL A 534 -45.52 17.25 -29.10
N SER A 535 -44.71 16.72 -28.19
CA SER A 535 -44.01 17.52 -27.17
C SER A 535 -42.98 18.51 -27.74
N GLY A 536 -42.50 18.33 -28.98
CA GLY A 536 -41.69 19.30 -29.72
C GLY A 536 -42.54 20.39 -30.39
N LEU A 537 -43.74 20.04 -30.88
CA LEU A 537 -44.72 20.98 -31.44
C LEU A 537 -45.32 21.87 -30.34
N LEU A 538 -45.80 21.29 -29.23
CA LEU A 538 -46.28 22.01 -28.05
C LEU A 538 -45.24 23.00 -27.51
N PHE A 539 -43.94 22.64 -27.55
CA PHE A 539 -42.88 23.56 -27.14
C PHE A 539 -42.66 24.73 -28.11
N ARG A 540 -42.91 24.53 -29.43
CA ARG A 540 -42.90 25.63 -30.40
C ARG A 540 -44.11 26.55 -30.21
N SER A 541 -45.31 26.00 -30.06
CA SER A 541 -46.53 26.79 -29.87
C SER A 541 -46.66 27.45 -28.49
N LEU A 542 -45.79 27.11 -27.54
CA LEU A 542 -45.54 27.89 -26.30
C LEU A 542 -44.64 29.12 -26.50
N VAL A 543 -43.94 29.24 -27.63
CA VAL A 543 -42.95 30.30 -27.94
C VAL A 543 -43.35 31.10 -29.20
N GLU A 544 -44.35 30.63 -29.95
CA GLU A 544 -44.96 31.34 -31.08
C GLU A 544 -45.67 32.63 -30.62
N ALA A 545 -45.57 33.69 -31.44
CA ALA A 545 -46.11 35.01 -31.12
C ALA A 545 -47.65 35.06 -31.04
N THR A 546 -48.32 34.02 -31.54
CA THR A 546 -49.76 33.77 -31.42
C THR A 546 -49.94 32.30 -31.03
N PRO A 547 -50.07 31.98 -29.73
CA PRO A 547 -50.18 30.59 -29.28
C PRO A 547 -51.51 29.97 -29.73
N SER A 548 -51.46 28.71 -30.17
CA SER A 548 -52.62 27.81 -30.33
C SER A 548 -53.35 27.55 -29.01
N ASP A 549 -54.60 27.09 -29.05
CA ASP A 549 -55.35 26.67 -27.86
C ASP A 549 -54.61 25.61 -27.02
N ASP A 550 -53.98 24.61 -27.66
CA ASP A 550 -53.15 23.59 -27.00
C ASP A 550 -51.95 24.22 -26.26
N GLY A 551 -51.36 25.26 -26.87
CA GLY A 551 -50.30 26.09 -26.29
C GLY A 551 -50.78 26.93 -25.10
N LEU A 552 -52.02 27.43 -25.13
CA LEU A 552 -52.65 28.12 -24.00
C LEU A 552 -52.98 27.15 -22.85
N GLU A 553 -53.44 25.93 -23.14
CA GLU A 553 -53.61 24.90 -22.11
C GLU A 553 -52.26 24.46 -21.52
N ALA A 554 -51.24 24.23 -22.35
CA ALA A 554 -49.88 23.94 -21.91
C ALA A 554 -49.33 25.05 -21.01
N ALA A 555 -49.48 26.32 -21.40
CA ALA A 555 -49.08 27.47 -20.58
C ALA A 555 -49.85 27.52 -19.25
N SER A 556 -51.14 27.21 -19.26
CA SER A 556 -52.00 27.14 -18.07
C SER A 556 -51.57 26.02 -17.12
N LEU A 557 -51.33 24.81 -17.63
CA LEU A 557 -50.93 23.64 -16.83
C LEU A 557 -49.51 23.80 -16.26
N ILE A 558 -48.58 24.32 -17.07
CA ILE A 558 -47.24 24.68 -16.60
C ILE A 558 -47.36 25.74 -15.51
N SER A 559 -48.05 26.86 -15.74
CA SER A 559 -48.17 27.96 -14.75
C SER A 559 -48.79 27.52 -13.41
N LYS A 560 -49.83 26.69 -13.43
CA LYS A 560 -50.41 26.07 -12.22
C LYS A 560 -49.37 25.22 -11.48
N SER A 561 -48.59 24.44 -12.21
CA SER A 561 -47.56 23.56 -11.65
C SER A 561 -46.33 24.32 -11.15
N SER A 562 -45.93 25.40 -11.83
CA SER A 562 -44.94 26.39 -11.40
C SER A 562 -45.33 26.98 -10.04
N LEU A 563 -46.58 27.42 -9.89
CA LEU A 563 -47.07 28.01 -8.64
C LEU A 563 -47.00 27.01 -7.47
N VAL A 564 -47.39 25.76 -7.69
CA VAL A 564 -47.27 24.68 -6.68
C VAL A 564 -45.81 24.37 -6.35
N TYR A 565 -44.93 24.33 -7.36
CA TYR A 565 -43.51 24.07 -7.19
C TYR A 565 -42.82 25.20 -6.40
N PHE A 566 -42.97 26.45 -6.83
CA PHE A 566 -42.33 27.60 -6.19
C PHE A 566 -42.87 27.87 -4.79
N LYS A 567 -44.19 27.71 -4.53
CA LYS A 567 -44.74 27.77 -3.15
C LYS A 567 -44.13 26.74 -2.21
N ARG A 568 -43.70 25.58 -2.72
CA ARG A 568 -43.05 24.53 -1.92
C ARG A 568 -41.56 24.80 -1.71
N VAL A 569 -40.84 25.31 -2.71
CA VAL A 569 -39.39 25.49 -2.62
C VAL A 569 -38.99 26.81 -1.96
N PHE A 570 -39.78 27.87 -2.14
CA PHE A 570 -39.58 29.16 -1.47
C PHE A 570 -40.37 29.31 -0.17
N VAL A 571 -40.88 28.23 0.43
CA VAL A 571 -41.68 28.26 1.67
C VAL A 571 -41.00 29.04 2.81
N ASP A 572 -39.67 28.96 2.89
CA ASP A 572 -38.85 29.66 3.88
C ASP A 572 -38.76 31.19 3.67
N PHE A 573 -39.10 31.67 2.46
CA PHE A 573 -39.03 33.08 2.03
C PHE A 573 -40.41 33.69 1.76
N LEU A 574 -41.49 32.92 1.95
CA LEU A 574 -42.87 33.38 1.86
C LEU A 574 -43.38 33.82 3.25
N PRO A 575 -44.51 34.54 3.35
CA PRO A 575 -45.08 34.93 4.64
C PRO A 575 -45.35 33.72 5.55
N GLY A 576 -44.93 33.83 6.81
CA GLY A 576 -44.83 32.73 7.78
C GLY A 576 -43.55 31.89 7.68
N GLY A 577 -42.63 32.22 6.77
CA GLY A 577 -41.36 31.53 6.53
C GLY A 577 -40.22 32.03 7.41
N LYS A 578 -39.20 31.18 7.61
CA LYS A 578 -38.07 31.42 8.53
C LYS A 578 -37.17 32.62 8.17
N HIS A 579 -37.33 33.21 6.98
CA HIS A 579 -36.57 34.38 6.50
C HIS A 579 -37.45 35.64 6.31
N GLU A 580 -38.71 35.63 6.74
CA GLU A 580 -39.58 36.83 6.70
C GLU A 580 -39.13 37.89 7.72
N ILE A 581 -38.72 37.46 8.91
CA ILE A 581 -38.31 38.32 10.03
C ILE A 581 -36.79 38.52 9.98
N ASP A 582 -36.32 39.72 10.35
CA ASP A 582 -34.89 40.10 10.42
C ASP A 582 -34.09 39.99 9.10
N SER A 583 -34.76 40.17 7.95
CA SER A 583 -34.16 39.96 6.62
C SER A 583 -32.87 40.76 6.32
N ASP A 584 -32.70 41.98 6.88
CA ASP A 584 -31.46 42.76 6.73
C ASP A 584 -30.30 42.20 7.59
N GLU A 585 -30.57 41.75 8.81
CA GLU A 585 -29.58 41.11 9.70
C GLU A 585 -29.12 39.79 9.08
N ILE A 586 -30.08 38.97 8.62
CA ILE A 586 -29.80 37.73 7.88
C ILE A 586 -28.99 38.01 6.60
N ARG A 587 -29.29 39.09 5.85
CA ARG A 587 -28.56 39.40 4.61
C ARG A 587 -27.09 39.77 4.84
N GLU A 588 -26.75 40.46 5.92
CA GLU A 588 -25.34 40.74 6.25
C GLU A 588 -24.64 39.49 6.80
N ASP A 589 -25.29 38.73 7.69
CA ASP A 589 -24.74 37.50 8.29
C ASP A 589 -24.47 36.40 7.22
N THR A 590 -25.23 36.44 6.11
CA THR A 590 -25.14 35.51 4.97
C THR A 590 -24.54 36.11 3.69
N LYS A 591 -23.94 37.30 3.76
CA LYS A 591 -23.41 38.07 2.61
C LYS A 591 -22.39 37.30 1.74
N GLY A 592 -21.65 36.38 2.35
CA GLY A 592 -20.70 35.49 1.65
C GLY A 592 -21.34 34.27 0.96
N ALA A 593 -22.64 34.02 1.14
CA ALA A 593 -23.30 32.84 0.58
C ALA A 593 -23.41 32.93 -0.96
N PRO A 594 -22.87 31.97 -1.72
CA PRO A 594 -22.96 31.99 -3.18
C PRO A 594 -24.36 31.59 -3.65
N ALA A 595 -24.81 32.14 -4.77
CA ALA A 595 -26.10 31.76 -5.38
C ALA A 595 -26.16 30.30 -5.90
N THR A 596 -24.99 29.66 -6.11
CA THR A 596 -24.88 28.31 -6.71
C THR A 596 -23.74 27.51 -6.07
N ASN A 597 -23.83 26.19 -6.13
CA ASN A 597 -22.81 25.27 -5.62
C ASN A 597 -21.60 25.11 -6.58
N ARG A 598 -21.48 26.01 -7.57
CA ARG A 598 -20.47 25.99 -8.64
C ARG A 598 -19.03 25.88 -8.13
N ALA A 599 -18.75 26.35 -6.91
CA ALA A 599 -17.45 26.21 -6.28
C ALA A 599 -17.08 24.74 -6.01
N SER A 600 -17.99 23.95 -5.40
CA SER A 600 -17.78 22.52 -5.13
C SER A 600 -17.89 21.68 -6.40
N GLU A 601 -18.81 22.01 -7.31
CA GLU A 601 -18.90 21.40 -8.65
C GLU A 601 -17.55 21.54 -9.40
N SER A 602 -16.90 22.70 -9.29
CA SER A 602 -15.57 22.96 -9.85
C SER A 602 -14.47 22.14 -9.17
N VAL A 603 -14.58 21.88 -7.86
CA VAL A 603 -13.71 20.95 -7.11
C VAL A 603 -13.87 19.53 -7.66
N PHE A 604 -15.11 19.02 -7.79
CA PHE A 604 -15.39 17.70 -8.35
C PHE A 604 -15.03 17.57 -9.83
N ALA A 605 -15.21 18.61 -10.65
CA ALA A 605 -14.80 18.60 -12.05
C ALA A 605 -13.27 18.42 -12.20
N PHE A 606 -12.48 19.13 -11.37
CA PHE A 606 -11.02 18.99 -11.38
C PHE A 606 -10.56 17.62 -10.87
N MET A 607 -11.14 17.11 -9.77
CA MET A 607 -10.81 15.78 -9.27
C MET A 607 -11.27 14.65 -10.23
N THR A 608 -12.38 14.83 -10.95
CA THR A 608 -12.82 13.95 -12.05
C THR A 608 -11.76 13.93 -13.16
N HIS A 609 -11.35 15.09 -13.66
CA HIS A 609 -10.29 15.21 -14.66
C HIS A 609 -8.97 14.55 -14.21
N LEU A 610 -8.57 14.68 -12.94
CA LEU A 610 -7.40 13.98 -12.40
C LEU A 610 -7.59 12.45 -12.35
N CYS A 611 -8.78 11.96 -11.97
CA CYS A 611 -9.07 10.52 -11.99
C CYS A 611 -9.07 9.95 -13.40
N ASP A 612 -9.67 10.65 -14.36
CA ASP A 612 -9.84 10.17 -15.73
C ASP A 612 -8.51 10.21 -16.51
N THR A 613 -7.69 11.25 -16.32
CA THR A 613 -6.36 11.35 -16.96
C THR A 613 -5.28 10.52 -16.27
N LYS A 614 -5.45 10.19 -14.98
CA LYS A 614 -4.43 9.51 -14.16
C LYS A 614 -5.06 8.39 -13.30
N PRO A 615 -5.75 7.39 -13.89
CA PRO A 615 -6.59 6.43 -13.14
C PRO A 615 -5.86 5.57 -12.10
N ASN A 616 -4.54 5.42 -12.21
CA ASN A 616 -3.69 4.71 -11.26
C ASN A 616 -3.15 5.59 -10.12
N VAL A 617 -3.57 6.86 -10.02
CA VAL A 617 -3.18 7.77 -8.93
C VAL A 617 -3.89 7.43 -7.62
N ARG A 618 -3.24 7.73 -6.49
CA ARG A 618 -3.86 7.59 -5.17
C ARG A 618 -4.89 8.70 -4.94
N PHE A 619 -6.01 8.36 -4.30
CA PHE A 619 -7.10 9.33 -4.05
C PHE A 619 -6.60 10.54 -3.25
N GLU A 620 -5.72 10.29 -2.29
CA GLU A 620 -5.18 11.29 -1.36
C GLU A 620 -4.19 12.24 -2.06
N VAL A 621 -3.56 11.77 -3.16
CA VAL A 621 -2.75 12.60 -4.05
C VAL A 621 -3.65 13.43 -4.98
N CYS A 622 -4.80 12.91 -5.44
CA CYS A 622 -5.84 13.72 -6.07
C CYS A 622 -6.35 14.82 -5.15
N THR A 623 -6.63 14.51 -3.87
CA THR A 623 -7.02 15.50 -2.87
C THR A 623 -5.92 16.56 -2.69
N ALA A 624 -4.66 16.15 -2.50
CA ALA A 624 -3.53 17.08 -2.38
C ALA A 624 -3.40 18.04 -3.58
N SER A 625 -3.42 17.52 -4.81
CA SER A 625 -3.37 18.34 -6.03
C SER A 625 -4.62 19.22 -6.19
N THR A 626 -5.79 18.78 -5.74
CA THR A 626 -7.03 19.57 -5.82
C THR A 626 -7.02 20.72 -4.83
N LEU A 627 -6.61 20.49 -3.58
CA LEU A 627 -6.47 21.53 -2.56
C LEU A 627 -5.44 22.58 -2.96
N LEU A 628 -4.25 22.17 -3.43
CA LEU A 628 -3.24 23.10 -3.97
C LEU A 628 -3.83 24.04 -5.04
N LYS A 629 -4.58 23.48 -5.98
CA LYS A 629 -5.06 24.22 -7.16
C LYS A 629 -6.26 25.10 -6.87
N LYS A 630 -7.19 24.63 -6.03
CA LYS A 630 -8.43 25.35 -5.70
C LYS A 630 -8.19 26.45 -4.68
N ASN A 631 -7.33 26.22 -3.70
CA ASN A 631 -7.00 27.21 -2.67
C ASN A 631 -5.81 28.08 -3.07
N ARG A 632 -5.28 27.94 -4.31
CA ARG A 632 -4.11 28.68 -4.82
C ARG A 632 -2.87 28.61 -3.92
N THR A 633 -2.68 27.50 -3.18
CA THR A 633 -1.67 27.37 -2.11
C THR A 633 -0.24 27.71 -2.56
N LEU A 634 0.15 27.44 -3.81
CA LEU A 634 1.46 27.81 -4.34
C LEU A 634 1.67 29.33 -4.48
N SER A 635 0.58 30.11 -4.61
CA SER A 635 0.62 31.57 -4.63
C SER A 635 0.75 32.16 -3.23
N TRP A 636 0.04 31.61 -2.23
CA TRP A 636 0.23 31.96 -0.82
C TRP A 636 1.66 31.66 -0.36
N PHE A 637 2.12 30.44 -0.61
CA PHE A 637 3.45 29.98 -0.21
C PHE A 637 4.58 30.83 -0.81
N GLY A 638 4.41 31.35 -2.02
CA GLY A 638 5.36 32.27 -2.66
C GLY A 638 5.46 33.66 -2.01
N ASN A 639 4.52 34.03 -1.15
CA ASN A 639 4.51 35.30 -0.41
C ASN A 639 5.07 35.16 1.02
N LEU A 640 5.35 33.94 1.49
CA LEU A 640 5.92 33.67 2.81
C LEU A 640 7.45 33.88 2.83
N SER A 641 8.03 34.08 4.01
CA SER A 641 9.49 34.16 4.15
C SER A 641 10.17 32.83 3.76
N GLU A 642 11.45 32.87 3.39
CA GLU A 642 12.20 31.63 3.14
C GLU A 642 12.27 30.72 4.37
N GLU A 643 12.23 31.28 5.60
CA GLU A 643 12.22 30.50 6.83
C GLU A 643 10.90 29.72 7.00
N ASP A 644 9.76 30.39 6.84
CA ASP A 644 8.43 29.77 6.86
C ASP A 644 8.28 28.71 5.75
N GLN A 645 8.73 29.04 4.53
CA GLN A 645 8.71 28.12 3.39
C GLN A 645 9.53 26.85 3.70
N ASN A 646 10.71 27.00 4.32
CA ASN A 646 11.56 25.88 4.71
C ASN A 646 10.99 25.08 5.89
N ALA A 647 10.33 25.74 6.85
CA ALA A 647 9.66 25.09 7.98
C ALA A 647 8.50 24.20 7.49
N ILE A 648 7.55 24.77 6.74
CA ILE A 648 6.35 24.08 6.24
C ILE A 648 6.73 22.88 5.35
N LEU A 649 7.72 23.03 4.46
CA LEU A 649 8.20 21.92 3.62
C LEU A 649 8.96 20.85 4.42
N SER A 650 9.55 21.19 5.56
CA SER A 650 10.23 20.21 6.42
C SER A 650 9.24 19.43 7.29
N GLU A 651 8.25 20.11 7.89
CA GLU A 651 7.16 19.48 8.63
C GLU A 651 6.33 18.55 7.74
N SER A 652 5.92 19.02 6.55
CA SER A 652 5.17 18.21 5.57
C SER A 652 5.86 16.90 5.22
N ARG A 653 7.20 16.84 5.30
CA ARG A 653 8.00 15.65 5.03
C ARG A 653 8.21 14.77 6.26
N SER A 654 8.25 15.31 7.47
CA SER A 654 8.38 14.52 8.70
C SER A 654 7.11 13.70 8.98
N VAL A 655 5.93 14.31 8.78
CA VAL A 655 4.62 13.66 8.97
C VAL A 655 4.30 12.58 7.92
N LEU A 656 5.09 12.44 6.85
CA LEU A 656 4.83 11.51 5.75
C LEU A 656 4.69 10.05 6.21
N SER A 657 5.33 9.65 7.31
CA SER A 657 5.16 8.31 7.88
C SER A 657 3.77 8.14 8.51
N GLN A 658 3.26 9.15 9.20
CA GLN A 658 1.94 9.14 9.83
C GLN A 658 0.84 9.12 8.76
N LEU A 659 0.92 10.02 7.76
CA LEU A 659 0.00 10.04 6.62
C LEU A 659 -0.11 8.67 5.92
N LYS A 660 0.99 7.90 5.86
CA LYS A 660 0.97 6.54 5.30
C LYS A 660 0.32 5.50 6.21
N CYS A 661 0.21 5.74 7.51
CA CYS A 661 -0.61 4.95 8.44
C CYS A 661 -2.08 5.31 8.28
N ASP A 662 -2.43 6.58 8.49
CA ASP A 662 -3.80 7.12 8.45
C ASP A 662 -4.54 6.69 7.18
N VAL A 663 -3.87 6.80 6.02
CA VAL A 663 -4.43 6.43 4.72
C VAL A 663 -4.66 4.92 4.58
N ARG A 664 -3.78 4.07 5.13
CA ARG A 664 -4.00 2.61 5.11
C ARG A 664 -5.15 2.21 6.03
N GLU A 665 -5.21 2.81 7.21
CA GLU A 665 -6.23 2.54 8.22
C GLU A 665 -7.62 3.01 7.76
N ARG A 666 -7.72 4.23 7.22
CA ARG A 666 -8.94 4.76 6.60
C ARG A 666 -9.41 3.90 5.43
N GLN A 667 -8.50 3.50 4.52
CA GLN A 667 -8.87 2.61 3.42
C GLN A 667 -9.29 1.20 3.88
N ALA A 668 -8.74 0.68 4.98
CA ALA A 668 -9.19 -0.57 5.58
C ALA A 668 -10.58 -0.44 6.20
N HIS A 669 -10.82 0.61 6.98
CA HIS A 669 -12.11 0.92 7.60
C HIS A 669 -13.23 1.09 6.55
N ILE A 670 -12.99 1.88 5.50
CA ILE A 670 -13.97 2.07 4.40
C ILE A 670 -14.34 0.72 3.76
N ARG A 671 -13.37 -0.17 3.51
CA ARG A 671 -13.63 -1.52 2.96
C ARG A 671 -14.46 -2.38 3.92
N GLN A 672 -14.18 -2.32 5.21
CA GLN A 672 -14.93 -3.05 6.25
C GLN A 672 -16.39 -2.59 6.31
N VAL A 673 -16.63 -1.28 6.35
CA VAL A 673 -18.00 -0.71 6.39
C VAL A 673 -18.76 -1.02 5.10
N VAL A 674 -18.13 -0.89 3.92
CA VAL A 674 -18.76 -1.26 2.63
C VAL A 674 -19.14 -2.74 2.60
N LEU A 675 -18.30 -3.64 3.13
CA LEU A 675 -18.61 -5.07 3.22
C LEU A 675 -19.76 -5.36 4.19
N GLN A 676 -19.82 -4.65 5.33
CA GLN A 676 -20.91 -4.76 6.30
C GLN A 676 -22.25 -4.30 5.71
N LEU A 677 -22.27 -3.13 5.06
CA LEU A 677 -23.44 -2.59 4.38
C LEU A 677 -23.92 -3.52 3.24
N ALA A 678 -23.00 -4.12 2.49
CA ALA A 678 -23.34 -5.12 1.47
C ALA A 678 -24.00 -6.37 2.08
N ARG A 679 -23.46 -6.89 3.19
CA ARG A 679 -24.06 -8.02 3.94
C ARG A 679 -25.46 -7.68 4.44
N GLN A 680 -25.65 -6.52 5.06
CA GLN A 680 -26.95 -6.04 5.54
C GLN A 680 -27.96 -5.86 4.38
N LYS A 681 -27.55 -5.26 3.27
CA LYS A 681 -28.39 -5.11 2.06
C LYS A 681 -28.84 -6.48 1.52
N ASN A 682 -27.95 -7.46 1.50
CA ASN A 682 -28.26 -8.83 1.06
C ASN A 682 -29.19 -9.56 2.04
N GLN A 683 -28.99 -9.40 3.35
CA GLN A 683 -29.91 -9.93 4.37
C GLN A 683 -31.31 -9.32 4.23
N ILE A 684 -31.42 -8.00 4.08
CA ILE A 684 -32.70 -7.29 3.88
C ILE A 684 -33.36 -7.71 2.56
N ALA A 685 -32.58 -7.94 1.49
CA ALA A 685 -33.11 -8.48 0.23
C ALA A 685 -33.65 -9.91 0.40
N SER A 686 -32.90 -10.79 1.06
CA SER A 686 -33.32 -12.17 1.35
C SER A 686 -34.57 -12.22 2.23
N GLN A 687 -34.64 -11.40 3.29
CA GLN A 687 -35.83 -11.25 4.13
C GLN A 687 -37.03 -10.72 3.34
N LYS A 688 -36.84 -9.77 2.42
CA LYS A 688 -37.91 -9.26 1.54
C LYS A 688 -38.39 -10.33 0.54
N LEU A 689 -37.50 -11.19 0.02
CA LEU A 689 -37.86 -12.31 -0.85
C LEU A 689 -38.61 -13.41 -0.09
N ALA A 690 -38.09 -13.83 1.07
CA ALA A 690 -38.76 -14.80 1.94
C ALA A 690 -40.14 -14.30 2.41
N LYS A 691 -40.24 -13.01 2.78
CA LYS A 691 -41.53 -12.39 3.11
C LYS A 691 -42.48 -12.36 1.91
N ARG A 692 -42.01 -12.00 0.70
CA ARG A 692 -42.84 -12.04 -0.52
C ARG A 692 -43.40 -13.44 -0.77
N ALA A 693 -42.56 -14.48 -0.72
CA ALA A 693 -42.99 -15.86 -0.93
C ALA A 693 -43.99 -16.33 0.15
N SER A 694 -43.80 -15.92 1.41
CA SER A 694 -44.75 -16.21 2.50
C SER A 694 -46.08 -15.45 2.34
N ASP A 695 -46.02 -14.16 2.01
CA ASP A 695 -47.19 -13.33 1.75
C ASP A 695 -47.98 -13.85 0.54
N GLN A 696 -47.31 -14.27 -0.55
CA GLN A 696 -47.92 -14.89 -1.74
C GLN A 696 -48.61 -16.22 -1.41
N LYS A 697 -47.97 -17.12 -0.66
CA LYS A 697 -48.59 -18.37 -0.19
C LYS A 697 -49.85 -18.09 0.63
N ARG A 698 -49.81 -17.12 1.55
CA ARG A 698 -50.97 -16.73 2.35
C ARG A 698 -52.09 -16.16 1.47
N TYR A 699 -51.81 -15.21 0.58
CA TYR A 699 -52.85 -14.62 -0.29
C TYR A 699 -53.46 -15.66 -1.24
N THR A 700 -52.68 -16.65 -1.69
CA THR A 700 -53.20 -17.77 -2.49
C THR A 700 -54.15 -18.64 -1.65
N ALA A 701 -53.78 -18.96 -0.40
CA ALA A 701 -54.65 -19.68 0.52
C ALA A 701 -55.93 -18.88 0.89
N ASP A 702 -55.82 -17.55 1.03
CA ASP A 702 -56.97 -16.66 1.25
C ASP A 702 -57.97 -16.74 0.07
N ILE A 703 -57.49 -16.83 -1.18
CA ILE A 703 -58.34 -17.03 -2.37
C ILE A 703 -58.90 -18.44 -2.46
N VAL A 704 -58.12 -19.48 -2.17
CA VAL A 704 -58.64 -20.87 -2.10
C VAL A 704 -59.77 -20.99 -1.06
N ARG A 705 -59.72 -20.20 0.02
CA ARG A 705 -60.77 -20.15 1.05
C ARG A 705 -62.03 -19.37 0.64
N TYR A 706 -61.90 -18.26 -0.12
CA TYR A 706 -63.02 -17.38 -0.46
C TYR A 706 -63.54 -17.52 -1.91
N GLY A 707 -62.87 -18.36 -2.72
CA GLY A 707 -63.02 -18.40 -4.17
C GLY A 707 -62.27 -17.25 -4.86
N PHE A 708 -61.92 -17.45 -6.14
CA PHE A 708 -61.52 -16.35 -7.01
C PHE A 708 -62.79 -15.80 -7.70
N TRP A 709 -62.92 -14.48 -7.81
CA TRP A 709 -64.08 -13.82 -8.43
C TRP A 709 -63.60 -13.20 -9.75
N GLU A 710 -64.08 -13.69 -10.89
CA GLU A 710 -63.59 -13.29 -12.23
C GLU A 710 -64.52 -12.27 -12.90
N SER A 711 -65.82 -12.36 -12.64
CA SER A 711 -66.85 -11.47 -13.15
C SER A 711 -67.46 -10.58 -12.06
N LYS A 712 -68.21 -9.55 -12.47
CA LYS A 712 -69.08 -8.78 -11.57
C LYS A 712 -70.05 -9.70 -10.81
N ASP A 713 -70.62 -10.67 -11.50
CA ASP A 713 -71.62 -11.59 -10.95
C ASP A 713 -71.01 -12.50 -9.86
N ASP A 714 -69.73 -12.89 -10.00
CA ASP A 714 -68.98 -13.60 -8.95
C ASP A 714 -68.76 -12.73 -7.71
N VAL A 715 -68.49 -11.43 -7.89
CA VAL A 715 -68.33 -10.48 -6.78
C VAL A 715 -69.65 -10.33 -6.02
N GLU A 716 -70.78 -10.20 -6.72
CA GLU A 716 -72.10 -10.08 -6.10
C GLU A 716 -72.53 -11.40 -5.42
N ALA A 717 -72.43 -12.53 -6.11
CA ALA A 717 -72.73 -13.85 -5.54
C ALA A 717 -71.79 -14.23 -4.38
N GLY A 718 -70.50 -13.88 -4.47
CA GLY A 718 -69.51 -14.06 -3.41
C GLY A 718 -69.81 -13.22 -2.17
N LEU A 719 -70.23 -11.97 -2.35
CA LEU A 719 -70.66 -11.10 -1.25
C LEU A 719 -72.02 -11.49 -0.65
N ILE A 720 -72.89 -12.18 -1.38
CA ILE A 720 -74.14 -12.75 -0.84
C ILE A 720 -73.85 -13.97 0.05
N LYS A 721 -72.91 -14.83 -0.34
CA LYS A 721 -72.51 -16.06 0.41
C LYS A 721 -71.84 -15.81 1.77
N LEU A 722 -71.53 -14.57 2.15
CA LEU A 722 -70.76 -14.24 3.35
C LEU A 722 -71.61 -13.57 4.43
N ASN A 723 -71.90 -14.29 5.51
CA ASN A 723 -72.90 -13.90 6.52
C ASN A 723 -72.53 -12.71 7.44
N THR A 724 -71.31 -12.14 7.34
CA THR A 724 -70.90 -10.98 8.17
C THR A 724 -70.10 -9.97 7.37
N GLU A 725 -70.23 -8.67 7.71
CA GLU A 725 -69.44 -7.61 7.08
C GLU A 725 -67.93 -7.82 7.22
N LYS A 726 -67.48 -8.35 8.37
CA LYS A 726 -66.07 -8.68 8.59
C LYS A 726 -65.56 -9.67 7.53
N LEU A 727 -66.30 -10.74 7.26
CA LEU A 727 -65.92 -11.71 6.23
C LEU A 727 -65.99 -11.12 4.82
N LYS A 728 -67.00 -10.28 4.51
CA LYS A 728 -67.08 -9.55 3.23
C LYS A 728 -65.86 -8.66 3.01
N LYS A 729 -65.44 -7.91 4.04
CA LYS A 729 -64.27 -7.03 4.02
C LYS A 729 -62.95 -7.81 3.92
N GLU A 730 -62.83 -8.94 4.60
CA GLU A 730 -61.69 -9.85 4.49
C GLU A 730 -61.58 -10.48 3.09
N ALA A 731 -62.69 -10.95 2.51
CA ALA A 731 -62.72 -11.53 1.17
C ALA A 731 -62.36 -10.50 0.08
N LEU A 732 -62.94 -9.29 0.11
CA LEU A 732 -62.56 -8.20 -0.79
C LEU A 732 -61.08 -7.82 -0.64
N ALA A 733 -60.56 -7.79 0.60
CA ALA A 733 -59.14 -7.55 0.83
C ALA A 733 -58.25 -8.69 0.29
N ALA A 734 -58.72 -9.95 0.29
CA ALA A 734 -58.02 -11.06 -0.34
C ALA A 734 -57.99 -10.90 -1.87
N GLN A 735 -59.14 -10.64 -2.53
CA GLN A 735 -59.23 -10.43 -3.98
C GLN A 735 -58.26 -9.36 -4.48
N LEU A 736 -58.20 -8.21 -3.79
CA LEU A 736 -57.34 -7.09 -4.14
C LEU A 736 -55.84 -7.37 -3.86
N ARG A 737 -55.51 -8.05 -2.75
CA ARG A 737 -54.12 -8.42 -2.42
C ARG A 737 -53.56 -9.49 -3.36
N PHE A 738 -54.39 -10.46 -3.77
CA PHE A 738 -54.00 -11.50 -4.71
C PHE A 738 -53.69 -10.91 -6.08
N ARG A 739 -54.56 -10.03 -6.59
CA ARG A 739 -54.32 -9.26 -7.83
C ARG A 739 -53.03 -8.44 -7.79
N ASP A 740 -52.80 -7.70 -6.70
CA ASP A 740 -51.62 -6.87 -6.49
C ASP A 740 -50.30 -7.68 -6.33
N LYS A 741 -50.32 -8.78 -5.57
CA LYS A 741 -49.09 -9.44 -5.06
C LYS A 741 -48.82 -10.86 -5.58
N VAL A 742 -49.82 -11.54 -6.14
CA VAL A 742 -49.65 -12.86 -6.79
C VAL A 742 -49.74 -12.69 -8.30
N LEU A 743 -50.84 -12.13 -8.80
CA LEU A 743 -51.09 -11.95 -10.24
C LEU A 743 -50.30 -10.78 -10.85
N ASN A 744 -49.81 -9.84 -10.02
CA ASN A 744 -49.12 -8.61 -10.44
C ASN A 744 -49.91 -7.79 -11.48
N GLN A 745 -51.23 -7.71 -11.30
CA GLN A 745 -52.15 -7.05 -12.23
C GLN A 745 -51.75 -5.58 -12.45
N ARG A 746 -51.72 -5.15 -13.72
CA ARG A 746 -51.26 -3.81 -14.11
C ARG A 746 -52.39 -2.78 -13.98
N ALA A 747 -52.45 -2.09 -12.85
CA ALA A 747 -53.36 -0.97 -12.64
C ALA A 747 -52.80 0.06 -11.64
N GLU A 748 -53.54 1.13 -11.38
CA GLU A 748 -53.12 2.16 -10.41
C GLU A 748 -52.96 1.61 -8.98
N ARG A 749 -51.86 2.01 -8.32
CA ARG A 749 -51.58 1.66 -6.91
C ARG A 749 -52.64 2.13 -5.90
N GLN A 750 -53.59 2.98 -6.27
CA GLN A 750 -54.68 3.41 -5.40
C GLN A 750 -55.82 2.39 -5.33
N LEU A 751 -56.04 1.61 -6.40
CA LEU A 751 -57.08 0.58 -6.50
C LEU A 751 -56.78 -0.61 -5.57
N PHE A 752 -55.51 -1.01 -5.47
CA PHE A 752 -55.08 -2.10 -4.57
C PHE A 752 -55.01 -1.72 -3.07
N LYS A 753 -55.24 -0.46 -2.69
CA LYS A 753 -55.18 -0.02 -1.29
C LYS A 753 -56.48 -0.23 -0.52
N MET A 754 -56.34 -0.80 0.67
CA MET A 754 -57.43 -1.00 1.66
C MET A 754 -57.80 0.27 2.45
N SER A 755 -57.10 1.38 2.23
CA SER A 755 -57.28 2.65 2.94
C SER A 755 -57.12 3.84 2.01
N SER A 756 -57.71 4.97 2.41
CA SER A 756 -57.53 6.29 1.80
C SER A 756 -57.20 7.29 2.91
N GLY A 757 -56.00 7.88 2.84
CA GLY A 757 -55.44 8.64 3.97
C GLY A 757 -55.29 7.74 5.21
N GLN A 758 -55.81 8.23 6.35
CA GLN A 758 -55.84 7.49 7.62
C GLN A 758 -57.02 6.51 7.73
N ASN A 759 -58.06 6.64 6.89
CA ASN A 759 -59.29 5.87 7.01
C ASN A 759 -59.20 4.55 6.21
N GLN A 760 -59.70 3.45 6.78
CA GLN A 760 -59.95 2.23 6.01
C GLN A 760 -61.11 2.46 5.03
N CYS A 761 -61.02 1.88 3.84
CA CYS A 761 -62.17 1.82 2.93
C CYS A 761 -63.30 0.96 3.53
N ASP A 762 -64.54 1.30 3.20
CA ASP A 762 -65.73 0.50 3.49
C ASP A 762 -65.94 -0.61 2.44
N ILE A 763 -67.01 -1.41 2.59
CA ILE A 763 -67.33 -2.48 1.63
C ILE A 763 -67.66 -1.91 0.24
N PRO A 764 -68.57 -0.92 0.06
CA PRO A 764 -68.83 -0.30 -1.25
C PRO A 764 -67.58 0.21 -1.98
N GLN A 765 -66.67 0.89 -1.28
CA GLN A 765 -65.41 1.39 -1.85
C GLN A 765 -64.49 0.26 -2.30
N LEU A 766 -64.35 -0.80 -1.49
CA LEU A 766 -63.54 -1.97 -1.85
C LEU A 766 -64.14 -2.75 -3.02
N THR A 767 -65.48 -2.90 -3.06
CA THR A 767 -66.19 -3.50 -4.19
C THR A 767 -65.99 -2.69 -5.46
N ARG A 768 -66.17 -1.35 -5.42
CA ARG A 768 -65.94 -0.49 -6.59
C ARG A 768 -64.50 -0.55 -7.10
N LYS A 769 -63.51 -0.59 -6.21
CA LYS A 769 -62.10 -0.78 -6.58
C LYS A 769 -61.85 -2.13 -7.26
N LEU A 770 -62.50 -3.19 -6.79
CA LEU A 770 -62.39 -4.52 -7.40
C LEU A 770 -63.07 -4.57 -8.77
N LEU A 771 -64.27 -3.99 -8.94
CA LEU A 771 -64.97 -3.94 -10.22
C LEU A 771 -64.18 -3.18 -11.28
N VAL A 772 -63.61 -2.01 -10.95
CA VAL A 772 -62.71 -1.27 -11.87
C VAL A 772 -61.48 -2.09 -12.25
N LEU A 773 -60.98 -2.96 -11.36
CA LEU A 773 -59.88 -3.88 -11.69
C LEU A 773 -60.32 -5.07 -12.56
N LEU A 774 -61.60 -5.43 -12.59
CA LEU A 774 -62.14 -6.42 -13.53
C LEU A 774 -62.44 -5.80 -14.90
N GLU A 775 -62.94 -4.56 -14.92
CA GLU A 775 -63.19 -3.78 -16.14
C GLU A 775 -61.89 -3.44 -16.90
N LEU A 776 -60.76 -3.37 -16.19
CA LEU A 776 -59.41 -3.20 -16.75
C LEU A 776 -58.71 -4.54 -17.10
N ASP A 777 -59.40 -5.68 -17.01
CA ASP A 777 -58.84 -7.00 -17.33
C ASP A 777 -59.20 -7.44 -18.75
N GLU A 778 -58.30 -7.21 -19.70
CA GLU A 778 -58.50 -7.57 -21.11
C GLU A 778 -58.57 -9.10 -21.35
N GLN A 779 -58.14 -9.95 -20.39
CA GLN A 779 -58.06 -11.41 -20.54
C GLN A 779 -58.18 -12.14 -19.18
N PRO A 780 -59.39 -12.30 -18.59
CA PRO A 780 -59.55 -12.86 -17.24
C PRO A 780 -58.85 -14.22 -17.00
N GLY A 781 -58.94 -15.14 -17.97
CA GLY A 781 -58.32 -16.47 -17.87
C GLY A 781 -56.78 -16.48 -17.97
N ARG A 782 -56.14 -15.36 -18.34
CA ARG A 782 -54.69 -15.31 -18.58
C ARG A 782 -53.88 -15.19 -17.29
N PHE A 783 -54.48 -14.69 -16.21
CA PHE A 783 -53.77 -14.50 -14.94
C PHE A 783 -53.47 -15.82 -14.20
N LEU A 784 -54.23 -16.89 -14.45
CA LEU A 784 -53.90 -18.25 -13.98
C LEU A 784 -52.72 -18.91 -14.73
N LEU A 785 -52.20 -18.25 -15.78
CA LEU A 785 -51.19 -18.74 -16.71
C LEU A 785 -49.88 -17.93 -16.72
N LEU A 786 -49.75 -16.92 -15.84
CA LEU A 786 -48.68 -15.91 -15.86
C LEU A 786 -47.59 -16.09 -14.79
N ALA A 787 -47.33 -17.33 -14.40
CA ALA A 787 -46.06 -17.73 -13.81
C ALA A 787 -45.37 -18.73 -14.76
N ASN A 788 -44.37 -18.28 -15.51
CA ASN A 788 -43.69 -19.09 -16.54
C ASN A 788 -43.05 -20.38 -15.97
N SER A 789 -42.79 -20.43 -14.66
CA SER A 789 -42.27 -21.60 -13.93
C SER A 789 -43.34 -22.55 -13.37
N GLU A 790 -44.63 -22.25 -13.50
CA GLU A 790 -45.74 -23.04 -12.91
C GLU A 790 -46.62 -23.75 -13.95
N LEU A 791 -46.24 -23.70 -15.23
CA LEU A 791 -46.93 -24.43 -16.31
C LEU A 791 -46.31 -25.80 -16.60
N VAL A 792 -44.98 -25.90 -16.55
CA VAL A 792 -44.26 -27.16 -16.78
C VAL A 792 -44.70 -28.20 -15.75
N GLY A 793 -45.15 -29.36 -16.22
CA GLY A 793 -45.71 -30.44 -15.40
C GLY A 793 -47.21 -30.36 -15.12
N LYS A 794 -47.93 -29.30 -15.53
CA LYS A 794 -49.40 -29.29 -15.45
C LYS A 794 -50.02 -30.22 -16.49
N LEU A 795 -51.02 -30.99 -16.06
CA LEU A 795 -51.82 -31.87 -16.90
C LEU A 795 -52.88 -31.08 -17.68
N PHE A 796 -53.20 -31.55 -18.88
CA PHE A 796 -54.24 -30.98 -19.73
C PHE A 796 -54.99 -32.06 -20.51
N ILE A 797 -56.15 -31.68 -21.04
CA ILE A 797 -56.95 -32.41 -22.01
C ILE A 797 -57.11 -31.50 -23.23
N GLN A 798 -56.75 -31.99 -24.42
CA GLN A 798 -56.99 -31.31 -25.68
C GLN A 798 -58.13 -31.99 -26.45
N GLN A 799 -59.09 -31.19 -26.91
CA GLN A 799 -60.15 -31.61 -27.81
C GLN A 799 -59.75 -31.23 -29.24
N THR A 800 -59.53 -32.23 -30.09
CA THR A 800 -59.31 -32.01 -31.52
C THR A 800 -60.63 -32.17 -32.29
N SER A 801 -61.00 -31.12 -33.01
CA SER A 801 -62.11 -31.11 -33.96
C SER A 801 -61.56 -31.35 -35.36
N ASP A 802 -61.57 -32.60 -35.84
CA ASP A 802 -61.04 -32.94 -37.15
C ASP A 802 -61.82 -32.25 -38.29
N SER A 803 -61.10 -31.46 -39.09
CA SER A 803 -61.67 -30.53 -40.06
C SER A 803 -61.83 -31.12 -41.47
N LEU A 804 -62.40 -32.32 -41.59
CA LEU A 804 -62.90 -32.89 -42.86
C LEU A 804 -64.05 -33.90 -42.61
N PRO A 805 -65.16 -33.87 -43.38
CA PRO A 805 -66.33 -34.69 -43.08
C PRO A 805 -66.30 -36.06 -43.78
N SER A 806 -65.81 -37.10 -43.10
CA SER A 806 -65.95 -38.49 -43.56
C SER A 806 -66.15 -39.49 -42.41
N SER A 807 -67.42 -39.87 -42.19
CA SER A 807 -67.90 -41.10 -41.53
C SER A 807 -67.26 -41.57 -40.20
N SER A 808 -68.11 -41.75 -39.18
CA SER A 808 -67.84 -42.20 -37.81
C SER A 808 -67.18 -41.16 -36.89
N THR A 809 -67.94 -40.74 -35.89
CA THR A 809 -67.56 -39.68 -34.93
C THR A 809 -66.92 -40.28 -33.68
N SER A 810 -65.60 -40.08 -33.55
CA SER A 810 -64.90 -40.13 -32.26
C SER A 810 -64.06 -38.87 -32.12
N SER A 811 -64.48 -37.94 -31.26
CA SER A 811 -63.65 -36.78 -30.91
C SER A 811 -62.39 -37.26 -30.20
N SER A 812 -61.22 -37.08 -30.81
CA SER A 812 -59.92 -37.48 -30.27
C SER A 812 -59.52 -36.57 -29.10
N THR A 813 -60.03 -36.91 -27.92
CA THR A 813 -59.68 -36.29 -26.65
C THR A 813 -58.32 -36.83 -26.19
N ARG A 814 -57.27 -36.02 -26.31
CA ARG A 814 -55.90 -36.40 -25.92
C ARG A 814 -55.52 -35.77 -24.59
N SER A 815 -55.08 -36.55 -23.61
CA SER A 815 -54.48 -36.01 -22.39
C SER A 815 -52.97 -35.84 -22.54
N GLY A 816 -52.37 -35.01 -21.70
CA GLY A 816 -50.92 -34.81 -21.67
C GLY A 816 -50.48 -33.89 -20.54
N PHE A 817 -49.20 -33.54 -20.55
CA PHE A 817 -48.64 -32.48 -19.70
C PHE A 817 -47.80 -31.47 -20.50
N ILE A 818 -47.66 -30.25 -19.97
CA ILE A 818 -46.76 -29.25 -20.54
C ILE A 818 -45.31 -29.64 -20.19
N GLU A 819 -44.49 -29.90 -21.21
CA GLU A 819 -43.10 -30.32 -21.04
C GLU A 819 -42.14 -29.13 -20.86
N ASP A 820 -42.36 -28.02 -21.58
CA ASP A 820 -41.47 -26.86 -21.55
C ASP A 820 -42.18 -25.57 -22.01
N VAL A 821 -41.71 -24.41 -21.52
CA VAL A 821 -42.12 -23.07 -21.93
C VAL A 821 -40.89 -22.17 -22.02
N TRP A 822 -40.52 -21.74 -23.23
CA TRP A 822 -39.30 -20.96 -23.47
C TRP A 822 -39.54 -19.80 -24.45
N THR A 823 -38.72 -18.76 -24.35
CA THR A 823 -38.61 -17.67 -25.31
C THR A 823 -37.50 -17.99 -26.32
N ASP A 824 -37.75 -17.86 -27.62
CA ASP A 824 -36.72 -18.03 -28.66
C ASP A 824 -35.74 -16.84 -28.72
N ARG A 825 -34.67 -16.97 -29.52
CA ARG A 825 -33.65 -15.90 -29.69
C ARG A 825 -34.16 -14.63 -30.38
N ARG A 826 -35.41 -14.60 -30.86
CA ARG A 826 -36.10 -13.44 -31.46
C ARG A 826 -37.17 -12.84 -30.53
N GLY A 827 -37.31 -13.37 -29.31
CA GLY A 827 -38.30 -12.88 -28.34
C GLY A 827 -39.69 -13.50 -28.49
N HIS A 828 -39.81 -14.64 -29.17
CA HIS A 828 -41.09 -15.35 -29.34
C HIS A 828 -41.25 -16.47 -28.31
N ASP A 829 -42.23 -16.34 -27.43
CA ASP A 829 -42.59 -17.39 -26.48
C ASP A 829 -43.27 -18.59 -27.18
N SER A 830 -42.88 -19.80 -26.77
CA SER A 830 -43.38 -21.08 -27.28
C SER A 830 -43.68 -22.05 -26.15
N VAL A 831 -44.62 -22.97 -26.39
CA VAL A 831 -45.01 -24.03 -25.45
C VAL A 831 -44.79 -25.39 -26.11
N LYS A 832 -44.26 -26.36 -25.36
CA LYS A 832 -44.21 -27.77 -25.74
C LYS A 832 -45.17 -28.57 -24.88
N LEU A 833 -46.13 -29.21 -25.53
CA LEU A 833 -47.04 -30.19 -24.93
C LEU A 833 -46.51 -31.59 -25.22
N ARG A 834 -46.65 -32.53 -24.28
CA ARG A 834 -46.42 -33.96 -24.51
C ARG A 834 -47.69 -34.72 -24.14
N TYR A 835 -48.12 -35.65 -24.99
CA TYR A 835 -49.35 -36.43 -24.78
C TYR A 835 -49.06 -37.78 -24.11
N ASP A 836 -50.03 -38.28 -23.32
CA ASP A 836 -49.87 -39.51 -22.52
C ASP A 836 -50.16 -40.79 -23.33
N ASP A 837 -50.82 -40.65 -24.48
CA ASP A 837 -51.34 -41.75 -25.32
C ASP A 837 -50.28 -42.37 -26.25
N ASP A 838 -49.40 -41.57 -26.84
CA ASP A 838 -48.32 -42.02 -27.73
C ASP A 838 -46.92 -41.46 -27.35
N GLY A 839 -46.83 -40.59 -26.33
CA GLY A 839 -45.59 -39.92 -25.94
C GLY A 839 -45.08 -38.86 -26.93
N SER A 840 -45.84 -38.55 -27.98
CA SER A 840 -45.55 -37.48 -28.95
C SER A 840 -45.63 -36.11 -28.31
N PHE A 841 -45.13 -35.09 -29.02
CA PHE A 841 -45.17 -33.72 -28.54
C PHE A 841 -45.66 -32.74 -29.62
N CYS A 842 -46.49 -31.79 -29.21
CA CYS A 842 -46.81 -30.62 -30.01
C CYS A 842 -45.93 -29.44 -29.56
N LYS A 843 -45.46 -28.62 -30.50
CA LYS A 843 -44.88 -27.31 -30.22
C LYS A 843 -45.74 -26.25 -30.89
N MET A 844 -46.19 -25.26 -30.12
CA MET A 844 -47.02 -24.16 -30.63
C MET A 844 -46.54 -22.81 -30.06
N PRO A 845 -46.68 -21.72 -30.84
CA PRO A 845 -46.49 -20.36 -30.33
C PRO A 845 -47.37 -20.09 -29.11
N ARG A 846 -46.87 -19.29 -28.16
CA ARG A 846 -47.60 -19.05 -26.90
C ARG A 846 -48.95 -18.36 -27.11
N LYS A 847 -49.10 -17.55 -28.17
CA LYS A 847 -50.39 -16.94 -28.56
C LYS A 847 -51.43 -18.00 -28.93
N ASP A 848 -51.02 -19.03 -29.67
CA ASP A 848 -51.92 -20.07 -30.17
C ASP A 848 -52.28 -21.03 -29.03
N PHE A 849 -51.36 -21.25 -28.08
CA PHE A 849 -51.65 -21.93 -26.81
C PHE A 849 -52.64 -21.14 -25.93
N ASP A 850 -52.37 -19.85 -25.66
CA ASP A 850 -53.29 -18.98 -24.89
C ASP A 850 -54.70 -18.96 -25.54
N MET A 851 -54.77 -18.90 -26.88
CA MET A 851 -56.02 -18.97 -27.66
C MET A 851 -56.70 -20.35 -27.59
N SER A 852 -55.94 -21.45 -27.56
CA SER A 852 -56.48 -22.80 -27.41
C SER A 852 -57.10 -23.03 -26.02
N VAL A 853 -56.47 -22.46 -24.97
CA VAL A 853 -57.05 -22.47 -23.62
C VAL A 853 -58.28 -21.55 -23.54
N SER A 854 -58.22 -20.35 -24.12
CA SER A 854 -59.34 -19.40 -24.19
C SER A 854 -60.58 -20.00 -24.87
N THR A 855 -60.39 -20.73 -25.98
CA THR A 855 -61.46 -21.43 -26.71
C THR A 855 -61.91 -22.75 -26.06
N LYS A 856 -61.32 -23.14 -24.92
CA LYS A 856 -61.53 -24.43 -24.23
C LYS A 856 -61.21 -25.66 -25.09
N SER A 857 -60.46 -25.50 -26.18
CA SER A 857 -59.90 -26.63 -26.94
C SER A 857 -58.72 -27.27 -26.22
N ILE A 858 -58.08 -26.55 -25.29
CA ILE A 858 -57.20 -27.11 -24.24
C ILE A 858 -57.80 -26.76 -22.87
N ILE A 859 -57.96 -27.77 -22.01
CA ILE A 859 -58.52 -27.64 -20.65
C ILE A 859 -57.51 -28.23 -19.66
N PHE A 860 -57.16 -27.51 -18.59
CA PHE A 860 -56.30 -28.03 -17.53
C PHE A 860 -57.05 -28.99 -16.60
N ILE A 861 -56.34 -29.99 -16.07
CA ILE A 861 -56.82 -30.93 -15.04
C ILE A 861 -56.36 -30.46 -13.65
#